data_AF-A0A957LE37-F1
#
_entry.id   AF-A0A957LE37-F1
#
_cell.length_a   1.000
_cell.length_b   1.000
_cell.length_c   1.000
_cell.angle_alpha   90.00
_cell.angle_beta   90.00
_cell.angle_gamma   90.00
#
_symmetry.space_group_name_H-M   'P 1'
#
loop_
_entity.id
_entity.type
_entity.pdbx_description
1 polymer ?
#
loop_
_entity_poly.entity_id
_entity_poly.type
_entity_poly.pdbx_seq_one_letter_code
_entity_poly.pdbx_strand_id
1 'polypeptide(L)'
;PENDPNSSSQLGANVPKIGQLDNEAGANGRILQSITAAEFGQVTYEGAMESMALNEEEDVKVGDTIDGVKPIIIGPDVIPILQTGKIPLYRHVIGIPPIAGANLGADIWFSAKLTYEGRIVVNPFGKNSAALKVVPSATVGVEAWLKGEIMFGLVDVGAKADADITVDIPFCFINGTKYDGGSLFKYRLYINWWAEAGIWPFRKSITGREKIFDDQKALTQGKCPAPYADAYLAKHIYTYEEDEPPTSAYPAMSTDTLGHTLTVWNSEESNIFSSSYNGIGWTTPLQVTSNNASSSPQVAFMSPNRAVAVWAESSLTPQLAETADLTETLKAQHLMYALWNGTSWSAPQNLTAPTTGDGGVALASCLNLDENCPAGGAVTAVWVHDEVGDPTAQNYHLYYATYQGGSWSTPQLVDPNSRGSETQPTVVYQFGSPVVGWIRDEDQSLSTVEDRYFLLRNLSGPYTYFHTTLPTPIEEPSLAVDIEGNLRLAYTFVTDFEAHWGNQRQIGSAAQDCPDIACEWSFQLYQDDYGRPIHGEAPIMTLASNGVGLVSYRALGFGPDENGEVIALDHDPVGVTVGTGEVAQLKTSFTTEIINPVYLSEDGQVNWQVAAVFDPLLQTTHVAAVQGIVPEIVNPDAAQDIRFADPAAGEGLYFTNQQQFPDFAVTAIEPETLYPDAESLFDVTVTLLNSGVNWSGEEEGIEMALIASWDGPAGVGETAGSTIVSQLLTGQPAEVVVSVTSPPNPDLQHDLYITVNPLLTAAEQNVSNNRMVLTMAGMPTPQNLSGMTKQGSSLVYLTWDAVDDHRVSGYRIYQQIEGEYVPIGNSPTNGFLNFTALFGDTNPYAVTTFTDSGAESPLSEAITVTPQPVGVWIPFIAN
;
A
#
# COMPACT_ATOMS: atom_id res chain seq x y z
N PRO A 1 58.62 52.32 12.96
CA PRO A 1 59.13 53.68 12.64
C PRO A 1 58.48 54.16 11.33
N GLU A 2 58.04 55.43 11.25
CA GLU A 2 57.38 55.98 10.04
C GLU A 2 58.21 55.73 8.76
N ASN A 3 57.54 55.23 7.72
CA ASN A 3 58.03 54.96 6.35
C ASN A 3 58.93 53.73 6.12
N ASP A 4 58.85 52.67 6.94
CA ASP A 4 59.38 51.35 6.56
C ASP A 4 58.32 50.54 5.80
N PRO A 5 58.54 50.16 4.52
CA PRO A 5 57.64 49.27 3.78
C PRO A 5 57.55 47.85 4.39
N ASN A 6 58.36 47.54 5.41
CA ASN A 6 58.29 46.30 6.19
C ASN A 6 57.59 46.48 7.55
N SER A 7 56.93 47.62 7.80
CA SER A 7 56.18 47.87 9.04
C SER A 7 54.89 47.05 9.08
N SER A 8 54.93 45.86 9.67
CA SER A 8 53.74 45.05 9.96
C SER A 8 53.02 45.53 11.23
N SER A 9 51.72 45.79 11.13
CA SER A 9 50.84 45.98 12.29
C SER A 9 50.05 44.69 12.53
N GLN A 10 50.02 44.17 13.75
CA GLN A 10 49.14 43.06 14.12
C GLN A 10 47.75 43.60 14.50
N LEU A 11 46.72 43.14 13.81
CA LEU A 11 45.33 43.38 14.18
C LEU A 11 44.82 42.13 14.89
N GLY A 12 44.54 42.22 16.19
CA GLY A 12 43.85 41.17 16.93
C GLY A 12 42.37 41.52 17.06
N ALA A 13 41.49 40.61 16.68
CA ALA A 13 40.08 40.67 17.02
C ALA A 13 39.74 39.50 17.94
N ASN A 14 39.04 39.77 19.04
CA ASN A 14 38.31 38.72 19.74
C ASN A 14 37.09 38.43 18.86
N VAL A 15 37.08 37.28 18.20
CA VAL A 15 35.94 36.83 17.43
C VAL A 15 35.25 35.76 18.28
N PRO A 16 33.99 35.97 18.71
CA PRO A 16 33.26 34.91 19.40
C PRO A 16 33.20 33.71 18.47
N LYS A 17 33.68 32.55 18.96
CA LYS A 17 33.55 31.31 18.22
C LYS A 17 32.05 30.96 18.21
N ILE A 18 31.41 31.01 17.05
CA ILE A 18 30.06 30.46 16.90
C ILE A 18 30.23 28.94 16.93
N GLY A 19 30.06 28.35 18.11
CA GLY A 19 30.01 26.90 18.27
C GLY A 19 28.72 26.34 17.68
N GLN A 20 28.79 25.12 17.17
CA GLN A 20 27.60 24.28 17.00
C GLN A 20 26.99 23.99 18.37
N LEU A 21 25.65 24.03 18.43
CA LEU A 21 24.73 23.39 19.38
C LEU A 21 23.97 24.31 20.37
N ASP A 22 22.65 24.08 20.35
CA ASP A 22 21.57 24.48 21.28
C ASP A 22 20.73 25.72 20.93
N ASN A 23 20.25 25.79 19.68
CA ASN A 23 19.04 26.56 19.35
C ASN A 23 17.82 25.63 19.47
N GLU A 24 16.92 25.88 20.43
CA GLU A 24 15.56 25.33 20.39
C GLU A 24 14.67 26.28 19.57
N ALA A 25 14.07 25.73 18.50
CA ALA A 25 13.02 26.39 17.73
C ALA A 25 11.77 25.51 17.79
N GLY A 26 10.70 26.03 18.41
CA GLY A 26 9.39 25.39 18.43
C GLY A 26 8.43 26.13 17.52
N ALA A 27 7.70 25.39 16.68
CA ALA A 27 6.59 25.90 15.89
C ALA A 27 5.32 25.15 16.28
N ASN A 28 4.29 25.88 16.72
CA ASN A 28 2.93 25.36 16.81
C ASN A 28 2.11 26.03 15.71
N GLY A 29 1.66 25.24 14.74
CA GLY A 29 0.78 25.69 13.66
C GLY A 29 -0.58 25.02 13.77
N ARG A 30 -1.65 25.78 13.55
CA ARG A 30 -3.00 25.24 13.37
C ARG A 30 -3.54 25.71 12.03
N ILE A 31 -3.97 24.76 11.20
CA ILE A 31 -4.59 25.04 9.90
C ILE A 31 -6.10 24.92 10.09
N LEU A 32 -6.83 25.99 9.75
CA LEU A 32 -8.29 26.00 9.69
C LEU A 32 -8.72 26.28 8.26
N GLN A 33 -9.39 25.28 7.66
CA GLN A 33 -10.02 25.37 6.35
C GLN A 33 -11.53 25.51 6.53
N SER A 34 -12.14 26.48 5.86
CA SER A 34 -13.60 26.56 5.74
C SER A 34 -14.01 26.90 4.31
N ILE A 35 -14.96 26.14 3.80
CA ILE A 35 -15.56 26.34 2.48
C ILE A 35 -16.96 26.92 2.69
N THR A 36 -17.27 28.04 2.03
CA THR A 36 -18.65 28.54 1.96
C THR A 36 -19.05 28.70 0.51
N ALA A 37 -20.35 28.52 0.24
CA ALA A 37 -20.93 28.38 -1.11
C ALA A 37 -20.78 29.59 -2.05
N ALA A 38 -20.04 30.64 -1.67
CA ALA A 38 -19.93 31.88 -2.43
C ALA A 38 -18.50 32.27 -2.85
N GLU A 39 -17.44 31.72 -2.26
CA GLU A 39 -16.04 32.07 -2.59
C GLU A 39 -15.10 30.87 -2.45
N PHE A 40 -14.13 30.75 -3.37
CA PHE A 40 -13.05 29.74 -3.33
C PHE A 40 -12.32 29.79 -1.98
N GLY A 41 -12.02 28.59 -1.44
CA GLY A 41 -11.70 28.32 -0.03
C GLY A 41 -10.81 29.35 0.67
N GLN A 42 -11.23 29.75 1.87
CA GLN A 42 -10.43 30.57 2.76
C GLN A 42 -9.59 29.65 3.68
N VAL A 43 -8.27 29.75 3.57
CA VAL A 43 -7.32 29.10 4.47
C VAL A 43 -6.78 30.16 5.44
N THR A 44 -6.96 29.94 6.74
CA THR A 44 -6.42 30.83 7.77
C THR A 44 -5.27 30.13 8.48
N TYR A 45 -4.09 30.76 8.44
CA TYR A 45 -2.88 30.29 9.11
C TYR A 45 -2.68 31.05 10.42
N GLU A 46 -2.75 30.35 11.54
CA GLU A 46 -2.32 30.88 12.84
C GLU A 46 -1.06 30.13 13.29
N GLY A 47 0.04 30.87 13.45
CA GLY A 47 1.31 30.33 13.94
C GLY A 47 2.08 31.39 14.70
N ALA A 48 2.73 30.98 15.79
CA ALA A 48 3.71 31.77 16.51
C ALA A 48 5.04 31.01 16.53
N MET A 49 6.14 31.73 16.31
CA MET A 49 7.50 31.21 16.47
C MET A 49 8.09 31.78 17.75
N GLU A 50 8.55 30.92 18.65
CA GLU A 50 9.42 31.32 19.76
C GLU A 50 10.84 30.83 19.49
N SER A 51 11.81 31.72 19.64
CA SER A 51 13.24 31.39 19.57
C SER A 51 13.95 32.00 20.77
N MET A 52 14.81 31.21 21.42
CA MET A 52 15.68 31.67 22.49
C MET A 52 17.12 31.25 22.18
N ALA A 53 18.04 32.21 22.16
CA ALA A 53 19.47 31.97 22.00
C ALA A 53 20.18 32.12 23.35
N LEU A 54 20.82 31.06 23.85
CA LEU A 54 21.65 31.05 25.05
C LEU A 54 23.13 30.91 24.64
N ASN A 55 23.90 32.00 24.72
CA ASN A 55 25.35 31.97 24.53
C ASN A 55 26.06 32.19 25.88
N GLU A 56 26.98 31.31 26.28
CA GLU A 56 28.05 31.63 27.23
C GLU A 56 29.36 31.93 26.47
N GLU A 57 30.09 32.98 26.88
CA GLU A 57 31.29 33.49 26.21
C GLU A 57 32.56 32.74 26.64
N GLU A 58 33.33 32.20 25.68
CA GLU A 58 34.77 31.97 25.89
C GLU A 58 35.58 32.50 24.68
N ASP A 59 36.46 33.47 24.94
CA ASP A 59 37.25 34.21 23.94
C ASP A 59 38.46 33.41 23.43
N VAL A 60 38.60 33.25 22.11
CA VAL A 60 39.83 32.75 21.47
C VAL A 60 40.46 33.84 20.59
N LYS A 61 41.77 34.08 20.76
CA LYS A 61 42.53 35.05 19.96
C LYS A 61 43.12 34.43 18.70
N VAL A 62 42.80 34.98 17.54
CA VAL A 62 43.46 34.70 16.26
C VAL A 62 44.15 35.97 15.77
N GLY A 63 45.39 35.85 15.30
CA GLY A 63 46.18 36.98 14.79
C GLY A 63 46.78 36.65 13.44
N ASP A 64 46.69 37.59 12.50
CA ASP A 64 47.26 37.48 11.16
C ASP A 64 48.00 38.78 10.76
N THR A 65 48.97 38.68 9.83
CA THR A 65 49.88 39.80 9.50
C THR A 65 49.49 40.43 8.15
N ILE A 66 49.21 41.74 8.14
CA ILE A 66 48.59 42.41 6.98
C ILE A 66 49.37 43.67 6.56
N ASP A 67 49.55 43.84 5.25
CA ASP A 67 50.32 44.93 4.62
C ASP A 67 49.49 46.25 4.57
N GLY A 68 50.01 47.31 5.19
CA GLY A 68 49.25 48.50 5.65
C GLY A 68 48.68 49.45 4.58
N VAL A 69 48.59 49.04 3.31
CA VAL A 69 48.10 49.88 2.20
C VAL A 69 46.97 49.22 1.40
N LYS A 70 46.71 47.92 1.58
CA LYS A 70 45.68 47.20 0.82
C LYS A 70 44.43 46.91 1.67
N PRO A 71 43.21 47.19 1.17
CA PRO A 71 41.98 46.84 1.87
C PRO A 71 41.84 45.32 1.98
N ILE A 72 41.44 44.84 3.15
CA ILE A 72 41.04 43.44 3.37
C ILE A 72 39.60 43.30 2.88
N ILE A 73 39.35 42.31 2.04
CA ILE A 73 38.03 41.98 1.51
C ILE A 73 37.59 40.66 2.15
N ILE A 74 36.36 40.62 2.65
CA ILE A 74 35.72 39.46 3.28
C ILE A 74 34.49 39.16 2.43
N GLY A 75 34.34 37.95 1.89
CA GLY A 75 33.15 37.54 1.15
C GLY A 75 32.80 38.41 -0.08
N PRO A 76 31.71 38.07 -0.80
CA PRO A 76 30.51 37.43 -0.27
C PRO A 76 30.66 35.92 -0.03
N ASP A 77 30.40 35.50 1.21
CA ASP A 77 30.34 34.09 1.62
C ASP A 77 28.93 33.77 2.13
N VAL A 78 28.43 32.55 1.85
CA VAL A 78 27.09 32.08 2.23
C VAL A 78 27.22 30.88 3.16
N ILE A 79 26.56 30.95 4.31
CA ILE A 79 26.43 29.84 5.25
C ILE A 79 24.99 29.33 5.19
N PRO A 80 24.73 28.08 4.75
CA PRO A 80 23.41 27.47 4.90
C PRO A 80 23.14 27.20 6.39
N ILE A 81 22.01 27.69 6.89
CA ILE A 81 21.53 27.47 8.27
C ILE A 81 20.54 26.32 8.28
N LEU A 82 19.62 26.29 7.31
CA LEU A 82 18.60 25.27 7.13
C LEU A 82 18.40 25.02 5.64
N GLN A 83 18.28 23.76 5.25
CA GLN A 83 17.88 23.36 3.91
C GLN A 83 17.12 22.04 4.07
N THR A 84 15.84 22.03 3.75
CA THR A 84 14.95 20.87 4.01
C THR A 84 14.83 19.92 2.81
N GLY A 85 15.44 20.24 1.68
CA GLY A 85 15.08 19.63 0.41
C GLY A 85 13.63 19.93 0.01
N LYS A 86 13.19 19.27 -1.06
CA LYS A 86 11.79 19.28 -1.51
C LYS A 86 10.97 18.25 -0.73
N ILE A 87 9.81 18.70 -0.26
CA ILE A 87 8.87 18.01 0.60
C ILE A 87 7.59 17.79 -0.21
N PRO A 88 7.26 16.57 -0.66
CA PRO A 88 6.02 16.34 -1.39
C PRO A 88 4.82 16.71 -0.52
N LEU A 89 3.97 17.59 -1.07
CA LEU A 89 2.68 17.97 -0.51
C LEU A 89 1.58 17.02 -0.99
N TYR A 90 1.60 16.65 -2.27
CA TYR A 90 0.70 15.65 -2.87
C TYR A 90 1.23 15.25 -4.25
N ARG A 91 0.88 14.04 -4.71
CA ARG A 91 1.13 13.54 -6.08
C ARG A 91 -0.08 12.76 -6.56
N HIS A 92 -0.65 13.15 -7.69
CA HIS A 92 -1.82 12.52 -8.32
C HIS A 92 -1.47 12.13 -9.75
N VAL A 93 -1.76 10.90 -10.15
CA VAL A 93 -1.81 10.52 -11.57
C VAL A 93 -3.23 10.79 -12.08
N ILE A 94 -3.33 11.51 -13.19
CA ILE A 94 -4.54 12.11 -13.76
C ILE A 94 -4.69 11.63 -15.20
N GLY A 95 -5.54 10.64 -15.47
CA GLY A 95 -5.88 10.30 -16.86
C GLY A 95 -6.43 8.89 -17.08
N ILE A 96 -6.41 8.47 -18.34
CA ILE A 96 -6.82 7.17 -18.88
C ILE A 96 -5.59 6.47 -19.46
N PRO A 97 -4.90 5.63 -18.69
CA PRO A 97 -3.87 4.76 -19.25
C PRO A 97 -4.46 3.86 -20.34
N PRO A 98 -3.72 3.51 -21.40
CA PRO A 98 -2.43 4.06 -21.85
C PRO A 98 -2.57 5.30 -22.76
N ILE A 99 -3.77 5.86 -22.92
CA ILE A 99 -4.06 6.92 -23.89
C ILE A 99 -3.57 8.28 -23.41
N ALA A 100 -3.75 8.64 -22.14
CA ALA A 100 -3.17 9.85 -21.55
C ALA A 100 -3.16 9.74 -20.02
N GLY A 101 -2.07 10.06 -19.34
CA GLY A 101 -1.96 10.08 -17.88
C GLY A 101 -1.00 11.17 -17.43
N ALA A 102 -1.39 11.99 -16.45
CA ALA A 102 -0.61 13.12 -15.99
C ALA A 102 -0.36 13.09 -14.49
N ASN A 103 0.90 13.03 -14.12
CA ASN A 103 1.36 13.16 -12.75
C ASN A 103 1.34 14.63 -12.35
N LEU A 104 0.36 15.06 -11.56
CA LEU A 104 0.36 16.35 -10.87
C LEU A 104 0.98 16.16 -9.49
N GLY A 105 2.11 16.81 -9.22
CA GLY A 105 2.69 16.89 -7.90
C GLY A 105 2.80 18.33 -7.40
N ALA A 106 2.95 18.48 -6.10
CA ALA A 106 3.51 19.70 -5.53
C ALA A 106 4.49 19.32 -4.43
N ASP A 107 5.61 20.03 -4.37
CA ASP A 107 6.60 19.92 -3.32
C ASP A 107 6.78 21.29 -2.63
N ILE A 108 6.89 21.34 -1.31
CA ILE A 108 7.29 22.54 -0.55
C ILE A 108 8.75 22.43 -0.13
N TRP A 109 9.44 23.53 0.09
CA TRP A 109 10.80 23.51 0.62
C TRP A 109 11.08 24.74 1.47
N PHE A 110 12.00 24.59 2.42
CA PHE A 110 12.45 25.67 3.29
C PHE A 110 13.97 25.78 3.21
N SER A 111 14.45 27.02 3.11
CA SER A 111 15.87 27.35 3.15
C SER A 111 16.11 28.55 4.05
N ALA A 112 17.08 28.47 4.95
CA ALA A 112 17.59 29.62 5.67
C ALA A 112 19.10 29.71 5.45
N LYS A 113 19.62 30.90 5.16
CA LYS A 113 21.05 31.15 4.93
C LYS A 113 21.49 32.47 5.53
N LEU A 114 22.78 32.56 5.84
CA LEU A 114 23.44 33.78 6.25
C LEU A 114 24.49 34.16 5.21
N THR A 115 24.28 35.27 4.51
CA THR A 115 25.29 35.83 3.60
C THR A 115 26.06 36.93 4.30
N TYR A 116 27.39 36.95 4.22
CA TYR A 116 28.19 38.06 4.76
C TYR A 116 29.26 38.53 3.78
N GLU A 117 29.45 39.86 3.73
CA GLU A 117 30.45 40.54 2.92
C GLU A 117 31.00 41.73 3.68
N GLY A 118 32.28 42.06 3.53
CA GLY A 118 32.91 43.10 4.33
C GLY A 118 34.20 43.64 3.72
N ARG A 119 34.56 44.85 4.16
CA ARG A 119 35.77 45.54 3.77
C ARG A 119 36.39 46.24 4.97
N ILE A 120 37.68 46.00 5.19
CA ILE A 120 38.45 46.66 6.24
C ILE A 120 39.58 47.45 5.58
N VAL A 121 39.64 48.74 5.84
CA VAL A 121 40.71 49.65 5.41
C VAL A 121 41.41 50.20 6.64
N VAL A 122 42.67 49.84 6.80
CA VAL A 122 43.54 50.39 7.85
C VAL A 122 44.43 51.44 7.19
N ASN A 123 44.24 52.71 7.54
CA ASN A 123 45.01 53.81 6.95
C ASN A 123 45.92 54.43 8.03
N PRO A 124 47.26 54.34 7.89
CA PRO A 124 48.18 54.87 8.89
C PRO A 124 48.15 56.41 9.03
N PHE A 125 47.52 57.14 8.10
CA PHE A 125 47.45 58.61 8.12
C PHE A 125 46.01 59.17 8.11
N GLY A 126 44.98 58.33 8.30
CA GLY A 126 43.57 58.72 8.21
C GLY A 126 42.68 57.98 9.21
N LYS A 127 41.36 58.09 9.06
CA LYS A 127 40.41 57.27 9.85
C LYS A 127 40.39 55.84 9.28
N ASN A 128 40.65 54.85 10.13
CA ASN A 128 40.36 53.45 9.82
C ASN A 128 38.87 53.30 9.50
N SER A 129 38.55 52.46 8.53
CA SER A 129 37.16 52.13 8.21
C SER A 129 36.96 50.62 8.14
N ALA A 130 35.99 50.10 8.89
CA ALA A 130 35.51 48.72 8.79
C ALA A 130 34.03 48.75 8.41
N ALA A 131 33.68 48.02 7.36
CA ALA A 131 32.30 47.79 6.96
C ALA A 131 32.08 46.28 6.86
N LEU A 132 31.03 45.76 7.51
CA LEU A 132 30.56 44.39 7.36
C LEU A 132 29.06 44.45 7.12
N LYS A 133 28.59 43.73 6.12
CA LYS A 133 27.18 43.55 5.81
C LYS A 133 26.84 42.09 5.96
N VAL A 134 25.75 41.83 6.67
CA VAL A 134 25.22 40.50 6.91
C VAL A 134 23.77 40.48 6.49
N VAL A 135 23.39 39.46 5.73
CA VAL A 135 22.05 39.27 5.19
C VAL A 135 21.62 37.85 5.55
N PRO A 136 20.95 37.65 6.69
CA PRO A 136 20.13 36.49 6.92
C PRO A 136 18.98 36.51 5.91
N SER A 137 18.71 35.38 5.28
CA SER A 137 17.53 35.16 4.46
C SER A 137 16.83 33.87 4.87
N ALA A 138 15.51 33.91 4.94
CA ALA A 138 14.67 32.71 5.04
C ALA A 138 13.76 32.67 3.82
N THR A 139 13.72 31.53 3.15
CA THR A 139 12.93 31.27 1.95
C THR A 139 12.04 30.06 2.20
N VAL A 140 10.77 30.21 1.87
CA VAL A 140 9.86 29.07 1.64
C VAL A 140 9.53 29.07 0.15
N GLY A 141 9.57 27.90 -0.47
CA GLY A 141 9.11 27.74 -1.84
C GLY A 141 8.16 26.58 -2.00
N VAL A 142 7.32 26.67 -3.02
CA VAL A 142 6.43 25.60 -3.47
C VAL A 142 6.72 25.39 -4.95
N GLU A 143 7.01 24.15 -5.29
CA GLU A 143 7.19 23.65 -6.64
C GLU A 143 5.99 22.78 -6.98
N ALA A 144 5.03 23.32 -7.71
CA ALA A 144 3.96 22.50 -8.28
C ALA A 144 4.40 22.02 -9.66
N TRP A 145 4.29 20.74 -9.96
CA TRP A 145 4.63 20.20 -11.27
C TRP A 145 3.49 19.34 -11.82
N LEU A 146 3.31 19.37 -13.13
CA LEU A 146 2.44 18.50 -13.91
C LEU A 146 3.35 17.78 -14.90
N LYS A 147 3.21 16.46 -15.05
CA LYS A 147 3.91 15.63 -16.03
C LYS A 147 2.91 14.67 -16.68
N GLY A 148 2.37 15.06 -17.83
CA GLY A 148 1.48 14.31 -18.68
C GLY A 148 2.19 13.44 -19.71
N GLU A 149 2.00 12.14 -19.63
CA GLU A 149 2.14 11.26 -20.78
C GLU A 149 0.84 11.29 -21.58
N ILE A 150 0.92 11.53 -22.89
CA ILE A 150 -0.23 11.51 -23.79
C ILE A 150 0.14 10.60 -24.95
N MET A 151 -0.85 9.87 -25.42
CA MET A 151 -0.87 9.02 -26.59
C MET A 151 0.09 7.84 -26.53
N PHE A 152 -0.16 6.85 -25.67
CA PHE A 152 0.65 5.63 -25.60
C PHE A 152 2.14 5.90 -25.26
N GLY A 153 2.39 6.94 -24.47
CA GLY A 153 3.73 7.39 -24.07
C GLY A 153 4.52 8.16 -25.14
N LEU A 154 3.87 8.66 -26.21
CA LEU A 154 4.53 9.38 -27.32
C LEU A 154 4.81 10.86 -27.04
N VAL A 155 4.06 11.47 -26.13
CA VAL A 155 4.22 12.88 -25.74
C VAL A 155 4.34 12.96 -24.24
N ASP A 156 5.43 13.56 -23.75
CA ASP A 156 5.65 13.88 -22.34
C ASP A 156 5.56 15.41 -22.20
N VAL A 157 4.45 15.91 -21.66
CA VAL A 157 4.27 17.34 -21.40
C VAL A 157 4.43 17.60 -19.91
N GLY A 158 5.07 18.71 -19.55
CA GLY A 158 5.05 19.11 -18.16
C GLY A 158 5.10 20.60 -17.92
N ALA A 159 4.60 20.99 -16.77
CA ALA A 159 4.61 22.36 -16.32
C ALA A 159 4.98 22.40 -14.85
N LYS A 160 6.01 23.15 -14.51
CA LYS A 160 6.51 23.37 -13.15
C LYS A 160 6.33 24.83 -12.77
N ALA A 161 5.47 25.10 -11.80
CA ALA A 161 5.34 26.38 -11.16
C ALA A 161 6.23 26.45 -9.92
N ASP A 162 7.21 27.36 -9.94
CA ASP A 162 8.11 27.67 -8.84
C ASP A 162 7.67 28.97 -8.17
N ALA A 163 6.99 28.84 -7.03
CA ALA A 163 6.67 29.95 -6.14
C ALA A 163 7.71 30.01 -5.02
N ASP A 164 8.24 31.18 -4.71
CA ASP A 164 9.00 31.37 -3.47
C ASP A 164 8.75 32.72 -2.81
N ILE A 165 8.81 32.70 -1.49
CA ILE A 165 8.74 33.86 -0.61
C ILE A 165 10.04 33.89 0.18
N THR A 166 10.82 34.94 -0.01
CA THR A 166 12.08 35.15 0.69
C THR A 166 12.02 36.40 1.56
N VAL A 167 12.37 36.27 2.83
CA VAL A 167 12.56 37.39 3.76
C VAL A 167 14.05 37.61 3.96
N ASP A 168 14.57 38.75 3.51
CA ASP A 168 15.93 39.20 3.76
C ASP A 168 15.93 40.26 4.89
N ILE A 169 16.82 40.11 5.87
CA ILE A 169 16.94 41.06 6.98
C ILE A 169 18.37 41.63 7.01
N PRO A 170 18.77 42.46 6.03
CA PRO A 170 20.13 42.98 6.00
C PRO A 170 20.38 43.92 7.18
N PHE A 171 21.54 43.78 7.79
CA PHE A 171 22.11 44.76 8.71
C PHE A 171 23.59 44.95 8.39
N CYS A 172 24.09 46.13 8.73
CA CYS A 172 25.49 46.48 8.47
C CYS A 172 26.16 47.03 9.72
N PHE A 173 27.42 46.68 9.93
CA PHE A 173 28.31 47.30 10.89
C PHE A 173 29.27 48.23 10.16
N ILE A 174 29.20 49.53 10.44
CA ILE A 174 30.18 50.50 9.94
C ILE A 174 30.89 51.10 11.14
N ASN A 175 32.20 50.87 11.23
CA ASN A 175 33.06 51.37 12.31
C ASN A 175 32.52 51.06 13.72
N GLY A 176 32.01 49.85 13.92
CA GLY A 176 31.43 49.40 15.19
C GLY A 176 30.01 49.90 15.48
N THR A 177 29.42 50.71 14.59
CA THR A 177 28.01 51.13 14.69
C THR A 177 27.14 50.20 13.87
N LYS A 178 26.14 49.57 14.50
CA LYS A 178 25.13 48.74 13.86
C LYS A 178 24.08 49.61 13.18
N TYR A 179 23.74 49.27 11.93
CA TYR A 179 22.65 49.85 11.16
C TYR A 179 21.65 48.75 10.85
N ASP A 180 20.49 48.83 11.50
CA ASP A 180 19.37 47.92 11.31
C ASP A 180 18.35 48.59 10.39
N GLY A 181 18.36 48.22 9.11
CA GLY A 181 17.43 48.82 8.15
C GLY A 181 17.56 48.24 6.76
N GLY A 182 16.42 48.06 6.11
CA GLY A 182 16.34 47.57 4.73
C GLY A 182 15.90 46.12 4.64
N SER A 183 15.15 45.62 5.64
CA SER A 183 14.45 44.35 5.55
C SER A 183 13.60 44.31 4.29
N LEU A 184 13.76 43.27 3.48
CA LEU A 184 13.08 43.09 2.21
C LEU A 184 12.24 41.81 2.27
N PHE A 185 11.00 41.94 1.86
CA PHE A 185 10.12 40.82 1.58
C PHE A 185 10.08 40.64 0.06
N LYS A 186 10.71 39.60 -0.44
CA LYS A 186 10.74 39.23 -1.86
C LYS A 186 9.72 38.12 -2.10
N TYR A 187 8.96 38.24 -3.16
CA TYR A 187 8.01 37.21 -3.56
C TYR A 187 8.04 37.04 -5.07
N ARG A 188 7.97 35.78 -5.48
CA ARG A 188 8.27 35.36 -6.83
C ARG A 188 7.41 34.18 -7.22
N LEU A 189 6.96 34.17 -8.47
CA LEU A 189 6.36 33.03 -9.13
C LEU A 189 6.86 32.98 -10.57
N TYR A 190 7.54 31.89 -10.89
CA TYR A 190 7.89 31.50 -12.25
C TYR A 190 7.10 30.26 -12.63
N ILE A 191 6.67 30.18 -13.88
CA ILE A 191 6.19 28.95 -14.48
C ILE A 191 7.24 28.52 -15.49
N ASN A 192 7.96 27.47 -15.15
CA ASN A 192 8.71 26.68 -16.11
C ASN A 192 7.75 25.69 -16.76
N TRP A 193 7.86 25.49 -18.06
CA TRP A 193 7.11 24.46 -18.74
C TRP A 193 8.00 23.80 -19.75
N TRP A 194 7.75 22.53 -19.99
CA TRP A 194 8.35 21.76 -21.05
C TRP A 194 7.27 21.00 -21.78
N ALA A 195 7.44 20.81 -23.07
CA ALA A 195 6.69 19.83 -23.81
C ALA A 195 7.71 19.05 -24.63
N GLU A 196 7.77 17.76 -24.36
CA GLU A 196 8.56 16.80 -25.09
C GLU A 196 7.61 16.01 -25.99
N ALA A 197 7.71 16.25 -27.29
CA ALA A 197 6.95 15.52 -28.28
C ALA A 197 7.90 14.61 -29.06
N GLY A 198 7.60 13.32 -29.04
CA GLY A 198 8.33 12.32 -29.80
C GLY A 198 9.18 11.38 -28.95
N ILE A 199 9.70 10.41 -29.67
CA ILE A 199 10.43 9.23 -29.22
C ILE A 199 11.94 9.45 -29.30
N TRP A 200 12.73 8.87 -28.40
CA TRP A 200 14.18 8.99 -28.47
C TRP A 200 14.76 8.21 -29.67
N PRO A 201 15.81 8.71 -30.36
CA PRO A 201 16.54 9.97 -30.14
C PRO A 201 15.93 11.20 -30.83
N PHE A 202 14.68 11.11 -31.29
CA PHE A 202 14.01 12.11 -32.11
C PHE A 202 13.04 13.01 -31.33
N ARG A 203 13.12 12.96 -30.00
CA ARG A 203 12.29 13.71 -29.07
C ARG A 203 12.62 15.20 -29.18
N LYS A 204 11.60 16.02 -29.41
CA LYS A 204 11.72 17.48 -29.36
C LYS A 204 11.24 18.00 -28.02
N SER A 205 12.15 18.57 -27.25
CA SER A 205 11.80 19.37 -26.07
C SER A 205 11.63 20.83 -26.48
N ILE A 206 10.45 21.40 -26.26
CA ILE A 206 10.30 22.84 -26.13
C ILE A 206 10.20 23.17 -24.64
N THR A 207 11.02 24.08 -24.17
CA THR A 207 10.94 24.58 -22.80
C THR A 207 10.71 26.08 -22.80
N GLY A 208 9.99 26.56 -21.80
CA GLY A 208 9.73 27.98 -21.62
C GLY A 208 9.68 28.33 -20.14
N ARG A 209 10.05 29.57 -19.84
CA ARG A 209 9.97 30.13 -18.50
C ARG A 209 9.20 31.44 -18.57
N GLU A 210 8.04 31.47 -17.94
CA GLU A 210 7.21 32.65 -17.81
C GLU A 210 7.30 33.21 -16.39
N LYS A 211 7.42 34.54 -16.29
CA LYS A 211 7.45 35.24 -15.00
C LYS A 211 6.06 35.81 -14.72
N ILE A 212 5.37 35.25 -13.73
CA ILE A 212 4.05 35.73 -13.33
C ILE A 212 4.18 36.97 -12.44
N PHE A 213 5.04 36.89 -11.42
CA PHE A 213 5.47 38.05 -10.63
C PHE A 213 6.85 37.82 -10.03
N ASP A 214 7.60 38.91 -9.80
CA ASP A 214 8.90 38.93 -9.12
C ASP A 214 9.09 40.35 -8.62
N ASP A 215 8.71 40.57 -7.37
CA ASP A 215 8.65 41.90 -6.77
C ASP A 215 9.15 41.85 -5.32
N GLN A 216 9.44 43.02 -4.76
CA GLN A 216 10.00 43.17 -3.43
C GLN A 216 9.38 44.35 -2.68
N LYS A 217 9.08 44.14 -1.41
CA LYS A 217 8.56 45.15 -0.50
C LYS A 217 9.54 45.42 0.63
N ALA A 218 9.94 46.67 0.79
CA ALA A 218 10.71 47.09 1.96
C ALA A 218 9.83 47.06 3.21
N LEU A 219 10.25 46.30 4.23
CA LEU A 219 9.57 46.16 5.51
C LEU A 219 10.01 47.23 6.52
N THR A 220 11.22 47.78 6.38
CA THR A 220 11.74 48.85 7.26
C THR A 220 12.34 49.99 6.45
N GLN A 221 12.17 51.24 6.94
CA GLN A 221 12.83 52.41 6.36
C GLN A 221 14.24 52.56 6.96
N GLY A 222 15.23 52.26 6.14
CA GLY A 222 16.66 52.40 6.44
C GLY A 222 17.44 51.70 5.34
N LYS A 223 18.55 52.26 4.91
CA LYS A 223 19.47 51.58 4.00
C LYS A 223 20.82 51.50 4.72
N CYS A 224 21.53 50.39 4.57
CA CYS A 224 22.95 50.41 4.87
C CYS A 224 23.58 51.59 4.11
N PRO A 225 24.28 52.52 4.80
CA PRO A 225 24.94 53.63 4.13
C PRO A 225 25.94 53.07 3.14
N ALA A 226 25.72 53.25 1.83
CA ALA A 226 26.59 52.67 0.80
C ALA A 226 28.04 53.14 0.99
N PRO A 227 28.99 52.20 0.93
CA PRO A 227 29.97 52.34 -0.14
C PRO A 227 30.30 50.99 -0.79
N TYR A 228 30.12 50.90 -2.11
CA TYR A 228 30.67 49.85 -2.99
C TYR A 228 30.22 48.40 -2.72
N ALA A 229 29.02 48.00 -3.17
CA ALA A 229 28.69 46.60 -3.58
C ALA A 229 27.28 46.42 -4.20
N ASP A 230 26.50 47.48 -4.45
CA ASP A 230 25.12 47.36 -4.97
C ASP A 230 24.99 46.77 -6.39
N ALA A 231 26.09 46.29 -7.01
CA ALA A 231 26.08 45.66 -8.33
C ALA A 231 26.18 44.11 -8.31
N TYR A 232 26.36 43.45 -7.16
CA TYR A 232 26.55 41.99 -7.11
C TYR A 232 25.37 41.18 -6.52
N LEU A 233 24.38 41.83 -5.90
CA LEU A 233 23.18 41.16 -5.37
C LEU A 233 22.05 40.97 -6.39
N ALA A 234 22.23 41.43 -7.64
CA ALA A 234 21.25 41.26 -8.70
C ALA A 234 21.36 39.92 -9.44
N LYS A 235 22.30 39.04 -9.09
CA LYS A 235 22.55 37.82 -9.87
C LYS A 235 23.04 36.65 -9.01
N HIS A 236 22.19 36.16 -8.12
CA HIS A 236 22.22 34.75 -7.73
C HIS A 236 20.82 34.20 -8.03
N ILE A 237 20.61 33.93 -9.32
CA ILE A 237 19.60 32.97 -9.73
C ILE A 237 20.19 31.63 -9.28
N TYR A 238 19.52 30.95 -8.36
CA TYR A 238 19.77 29.54 -8.13
C TYR A 238 19.63 28.83 -9.47
N THR A 239 20.74 28.33 -10.01
CA THR A 239 20.70 27.18 -10.90
C THR A 239 20.42 26.00 -9.99
N TYR A 240 19.15 25.70 -9.82
CA TYR A 240 18.74 24.36 -9.42
C TYR A 240 19.29 23.43 -10.51
N GLU A 241 19.91 22.32 -10.12
CA GLU A 241 19.92 21.15 -11.00
C GLU A 241 18.43 20.88 -11.28
N GLU A 242 18.06 20.89 -12.57
CA GLU A 242 16.77 20.36 -12.98
C GLU A 242 16.76 18.93 -12.46
N ASP A 243 15.84 18.62 -11.55
CA ASP A 243 15.57 17.22 -11.21
C ASP A 243 15.29 16.53 -12.54
N GLU A 244 16.04 15.45 -12.80
CA GLU A 244 15.76 14.61 -13.94
C GLU A 244 14.31 14.12 -13.81
N PRO A 245 13.52 14.21 -14.89
CA PRO A 245 12.15 13.71 -14.87
C PRO A 245 12.15 12.25 -14.42
N PRO A 246 11.08 11.78 -13.74
CA PRO A 246 10.99 10.38 -13.34
C PRO A 246 11.18 9.46 -14.56
N THR A 247 11.97 8.40 -14.37
CA THR A 247 12.36 7.41 -15.39
C THR A 247 11.13 6.85 -16.11
N SER A 248 11.07 6.98 -17.43
CA SER A 248 9.93 6.53 -18.24
C SER A 248 10.06 5.04 -18.61
N ALA A 249 10.10 4.15 -17.62
CA ALA A 249 10.14 2.70 -17.85
C ALA A 249 8.75 2.05 -17.71
N TYR A 250 8.45 1.05 -18.53
CA TYR A 250 7.23 0.24 -18.46
C TYR A 250 7.64 -1.24 -18.36
N PRO A 251 7.81 -1.78 -17.13
CA PRO A 251 8.11 -3.19 -16.97
C PRO A 251 6.87 -4.04 -17.31
N ALA A 252 7.10 -5.20 -17.91
CA ALA A 252 6.12 -6.25 -18.10
C ALA A 252 6.77 -7.61 -17.82
N MET A 253 5.99 -8.56 -17.32
CA MET A 253 6.51 -9.83 -16.84
C MET A 253 5.65 -11.00 -17.30
N SER A 254 6.26 -12.17 -17.48
CA SER A 254 5.57 -13.43 -17.77
C SER A 254 6.34 -14.58 -17.14
N THR A 255 5.61 -15.61 -16.71
CA THR A 255 6.17 -16.87 -16.20
C THR A 255 5.52 -18.04 -16.94
N ASP A 256 6.31 -19.06 -17.30
CA ASP A 256 5.77 -20.32 -17.82
C ASP A 256 5.44 -21.33 -16.70
N THR A 257 4.78 -22.43 -17.05
CA THR A 257 4.39 -23.49 -16.09
C THR A 257 5.56 -24.23 -15.45
N LEU A 258 6.81 -24.00 -15.90
CA LEU A 258 8.02 -24.57 -15.33
C LEU A 258 8.81 -23.55 -14.49
N GLY A 259 8.25 -22.37 -14.21
CA GLY A 259 8.90 -21.32 -13.42
C GLY A 259 9.97 -20.54 -14.17
N HIS A 260 10.03 -20.60 -15.51
CA HIS A 260 10.88 -19.66 -16.24
C HIS A 260 10.18 -18.31 -16.28
N THR A 261 10.78 -17.31 -15.62
CA THR A 261 10.25 -15.94 -15.58
C THR A 261 11.10 -15.00 -16.41
N LEU A 262 10.44 -14.18 -17.23
CA LEU A 262 11.04 -13.08 -18.00
C LEU A 262 10.39 -11.76 -17.59
N THR A 263 11.22 -10.72 -17.50
CA THR A 263 10.79 -9.32 -17.48
C THR A 263 11.33 -8.60 -18.70
N VAL A 264 10.55 -7.67 -19.26
CA VAL A 264 10.94 -6.75 -20.32
C VAL A 264 10.58 -5.33 -19.92
N TRP A 265 11.38 -4.35 -20.30
CA TRP A 265 11.11 -2.94 -20.03
C TRP A 265 11.74 -2.07 -21.10
N ASN A 266 11.29 -0.84 -21.25
CA ASN A 266 11.97 0.17 -22.04
C ASN A 266 12.84 1.07 -21.15
N SER A 267 13.95 1.50 -21.71
CA SER A 267 14.82 2.54 -21.14
C SER A 267 14.34 3.95 -21.49
N GLU A 268 14.96 4.96 -20.88
CA GLU A 268 14.80 6.37 -21.26
C GLU A 268 15.13 6.62 -22.74
N GLU A 269 16.12 5.90 -23.26
CA GLU A 269 16.50 5.93 -24.68
C GLU A 269 15.51 5.16 -25.59
N SER A 270 14.36 4.73 -25.06
CA SER A 270 13.34 3.96 -25.81
C SER A 270 13.90 2.65 -26.42
N ASN A 271 14.91 2.07 -25.77
CA ASN A 271 15.40 0.71 -26.06
C ASN A 271 14.67 -0.31 -25.20
N ILE A 272 14.30 -1.45 -25.75
CA ILE A 272 13.74 -2.56 -24.98
C ILE A 272 14.87 -3.41 -24.43
N PHE A 273 14.83 -3.69 -23.14
CA PHE A 273 15.67 -4.62 -22.41
C PHE A 273 14.84 -5.79 -21.88
N SER A 274 15.54 -6.86 -21.50
CA SER A 274 14.95 -8.05 -20.91
C SER A 274 15.86 -8.65 -19.86
N SER A 275 15.28 -9.33 -18.87
CA SER A 275 16.02 -10.15 -17.91
C SER A 275 15.22 -11.40 -17.56
N SER A 276 15.92 -12.49 -17.29
CA SER A 276 15.33 -13.75 -16.81
C SER A 276 15.64 -13.97 -15.34
N TYR A 277 14.70 -14.55 -14.59
CA TYR A 277 14.96 -15.03 -13.24
C TYR A 277 15.61 -16.42 -13.29
N ASN A 278 16.71 -16.61 -12.55
CA ASN A 278 17.48 -17.86 -12.58
C ASN A 278 17.22 -18.78 -11.37
N GLY A 279 16.17 -18.49 -10.59
CA GLY A 279 15.85 -19.18 -9.33
C GLY A 279 16.47 -18.55 -8.07
N ILE A 280 17.49 -17.69 -8.23
CA ILE A 280 18.16 -16.99 -7.13
C ILE A 280 18.05 -15.47 -7.28
N GLY A 281 18.15 -14.97 -8.50
CA GLY A 281 18.13 -13.53 -8.81
C GLY A 281 17.90 -13.28 -10.30
N TRP A 282 17.84 -12.00 -10.65
CA TRP A 282 17.67 -11.58 -12.04
C TRP A 282 19.00 -11.61 -12.77
N THR A 283 18.98 -12.02 -14.04
CA THR A 283 20.17 -11.99 -14.89
C THR A 283 20.55 -10.55 -15.27
N THR A 284 21.76 -10.37 -15.79
CA THR A 284 22.15 -9.08 -16.40
C THR A 284 21.21 -8.74 -17.57
N PRO A 285 20.75 -7.47 -17.68
CA PRO A 285 19.89 -7.04 -18.77
C PRO A 285 20.44 -7.37 -20.16
N LEU A 286 19.59 -7.95 -21.00
CA LEU A 286 19.83 -8.22 -22.41
C LEU A 286 19.00 -7.27 -23.26
N GLN A 287 19.68 -6.50 -24.12
CA GLN A 287 19.05 -5.59 -25.07
C GLN A 287 18.28 -6.37 -26.16
N VAL A 288 17.02 -5.99 -26.37
CA VAL A 288 16.11 -6.54 -27.41
C VAL A 288 16.09 -5.63 -28.63
N THR A 289 16.02 -4.31 -28.43
CA THR A 289 16.03 -3.30 -29.50
C THR A 289 17.08 -2.22 -29.25
N SER A 290 17.54 -1.54 -30.31
CA SER A 290 18.53 -0.48 -30.23
C SER A 290 18.14 0.73 -31.10
N ASN A 291 17.94 1.89 -30.48
CA ASN A 291 17.63 3.20 -31.06
C ASN A 291 16.36 3.21 -31.93
N ASN A 292 15.36 2.44 -31.51
CA ASN A 292 14.18 2.14 -32.31
C ASN A 292 12.91 2.86 -31.83
N ALA A 293 13.00 3.78 -30.86
CA ALA A 293 11.81 4.50 -30.41
C ALA A 293 10.70 3.55 -29.89
N SER A 294 11.11 2.54 -29.14
CA SER A 294 10.25 1.48 -28.63
C SER A 294 9.66 1.85 -27.26
N SER A 295 8.37 1.58 -27.05
CA SER A 295 7.69 1.82 -25.76
C SER A 295 6.70 0.71 -25.39
N SER A 296 6.34 0.68 -24.10
CA SER A 296 5.31 -0.18 -23.52
C SER A 296 5.43 -1.66 -23.95
N PRO A 297 6.59 -2.30 -23.74
CA PRO A 297 6.76 -3.70 -24.10
C PRO A 297 5.86 -4.59 -23.24
N GLN A 298 5.43 -5.71 -23.82
CA GLN A 298 4.75 -6.80 -23.15
C GLN A 298 5.45 -8.10 -23.51
N VAL A 299 5.38 -9.10 -22.64
CA VAL A 299 5.98 -10.42 -22.88
C VAL A 299 5.00 -11.53 -22.50
N ALA A 300 4.98 -12.62 -23.27
CA ALA A 300 4.21 -13.81 -22.95
C ALA A 300 4.93 -15.08 -23.42
N PHE A 301 4.96 -16.12 -22.58
CA PHE A 301 5.46 -17.43 -22.98
C PHE A 301 4.46 -18.15 -23.89
N MET A 302 4.92 -18.78 -24.97
CA MET A 302 4.07 -19.63 -25.84
C MET A 302 4.31 -21.12 -25.58
N SER A 303 5.49 -21.48 -25.08
CA SER A 303 5.84 -22.84 -24.66
C SER A 303 7.02 -22.76 -23.68
N PRO A 304 7.37 -23.85 -22.99
CA PRO A 304 8.47 -23.85 -22.04
C PRO A 304 9.73 -23.17 -22.57
N ASN A 305 10.17 -22.14 -21.86
CA ASN A 305 11.33 -21.30 -22.19
C ASN A 305 11.31 -20.67 -23.61
N ARG A 306 10.12 -20.43 -24.17
CA ARG A 306 9.92 -19.76 -25.47
C ARG A 306 8.85 -18.69 -25.33
N ALA A 307 9.21 -17.45 -25.58
CA ALA A 307 8.33 -16.30 -25.39
C ALA A 307 8.29 -15.40 -26.63
N VAL A 308 7.29 -14.52 -26.67
CA VAL A 308 7.20 -13.39 -27.58
C VAL A 308 7.18 -12.11 -26.76
N ALA A 309 7.96 -11.12 -27.18
CA ALA A 309 7.82 -9.75 -26.72
C ALA A 309 7.15 -8.93 -27.82
N VAL A 310 6.20 -8.09 -27.47
CA VAL A 310 5.50 -7.16 -28.37
C VAL A 310 5.60 -5.76 -27.78
N TRP A 311 5.87 -4.75 -28.61
CA TRP A 311 5.97 -3.35 -28.17
C TRP A 311 5.45 -2.41 -29.25
N ALA A 312 5.16 -1.17 -28.86
CA ALA A 312 4.88 -0.11 -29.82
C ALA A 312 6.19 0.51 -30.31
N GLU A 313 6.30 0.73 -31.62
CA GLU A 313 7.47 1.32 -32.27
C GLU A 313 7.01 2.37 -33.27
N SER A 314 7.77 3.44 -33.44
CA SER A 314 7.47 4.43 -34.48
C SER A 314 8.39 4.29 -35.67
N SER A 315 7.78 4.35 -36.86
CA SER A 315 8.44 4.22 -38.16
C SER A 315 9.10 5.52 -38.64
N LEU A 316 9.05 6.60 -37.86
CA LEU A 316 9.67 7.87 -38.24
C LEU A 316 11.18 7.76 -38.25
N THR A 317 11.80 8.25 -39.32
CA THR A 317 13.25 8.47 -39.37
C THR A 317 13.60 9.73 -38.57
N PRO A 318 14.87 9.90 -38.14
CA PRO A 318 15.31 11.11 -37.43
C PRO A 318 14.91 12.41 -38.13
N GLN A 319 15.09 12.44 -39.45
CA GLN A 319 14.81 13.63 -40.26
C GLN A 319 13.30 13.91 -40.39
N LEU A 320 12.45 12.88 -40.35
CA LEU A 320 11.00 13.05 -40.43
C LEU A 320 10.40 13.43 -39.07
N ALA A 321 10.88 12.82 -37.99
CA ALA A 321 10.49 13.19 -36.63
C ALA A 321 10.84 14.66 -36.29
N GLU A 322 11.92 15.20 -36.86
CA GLU A 322 12.27 16.63 -36.75
C GLU A 322 11.23 17.60 -37.33
N THR A 323 10.26 17.15 -38.12
CA THR A 323 9.19 18.00 -38.67
C THR A 323 7.78 17.47 -38.42
N ALA A 324 7.66 16.23 -37.94
CA ALA A 324 6.38 15.58 -37.73
C ALA A 324 5.52 16.34 -36.71
N ASP A 325 4.23 16.48 -37.01
CA ASP A 325 3.23 16.87 -36.03
C ASP A 325 2.73 15.68 -35.20
N LEU A 326 1.84 15.93 -34.23
CA LEU A 326 1.29 14.90 -33.35
C LEU A 326 0.57 13.79 -34.14
N THR A 327 -0.23 14.18 -35.13
CA THR A 327 -0.99 13.26 -35.99
C THR A 327 -0.05 12.40 -36.83
N GLU A 328 1.02 12.97 -37.39
CA GLU A 328 2.04 12.23 -38.15
C GLU A 328 2.84 11.27 -37.27
N THR A 329 3.09 11.64 -36.01
CA THR A 329 3.77 10.78 -35.02
C THR A 329 2.92 9.56 -34.66
N LEU A 330 1.60 9.75 -34.50
CA LEU A 330 0.68 8.65 -34.20
C LEU A 330 0.51 7.69 -35.37
N LYS A 331 0.34 8.23 -36.59
CA LYS A 331 0.25 7.42 -37.81
C LYS A 331 1.49 6.56 -38.06
N ALA A 332 2.64 6.98 -37.54
CA ALA A 332 3.87 6.24 -37.65
C ALA A 332 4.00 5.12 -36.61
N GLN A 333 3.18 5.12 -35.55
CA GLN A 333 3.19 4.10 -34.52
C GLN A 333 2.56 2.80 -35.03
N HIS A 334 3.24 1.69 -34.74
CA HIS A 334 2.83 0.34 -35.11
C HIS A 334 3.41 -0.65 -34.10
N LEU A 335 2.92 -1.89 -34.11
CA LEU A 335 3.40 -2.94 -33.23
C LEU A 335 4.51 -3.74 -33.87
N MET A 336 5.54 -3.98 -33.08
CA MET A 336 6.70 -4.80 -33.39
C MET A 336 6.78 -5.98 -32.42
N TYR A 337 7.47 -7.05 -32.82
CA TYR A 337 7.67 -8.22 -31.97
C TYR A 337 9.04 -8.89 -32.18
N ALA A 338 9.49 -9.62 -31.16
CA ALA A 338 10.66 -10.49 -31.20
C ALA A 338 10.39 -11.80 -30.44
N LEU A 339 11.11 -12.86 -30.80
CA LEU A 339 10.93 -14.21 -30.25
C LEU A 339 12.11 -14.61 -29.38
N TRP A 340 11.82 -15.05 -28.16
CA TRP A 340 12.78 -15.68 -27.27
C TRP A 340 12.93 -17.16 -27.59
N ASN A 341 14.17 -17.62 -27.73
CA ASN A 341 14.49 -19.02 -28.02
C ASN A 341 14.96 -19.82 -26.80
N GLY A 342 14.97 -19.23 -25.61
CA GLY A 342 15.55 -19.81 -24.40
C GLY A 342 16.90 -19.23 -24.00
N THR A 343 17.56 -18.51 -24.92
CA THR A 343 18.90 -17.93 -24.71
C THR A 343 19.10 -16.56 -25.33
N SER A 344 18.37 -16.23 -26.40
CA SER A 344 18.48 -14.97 -27.12
C SER A 344 17.16 -14.58 -27.79
N TRP A 345 17.01 -13.29 -28.08
CA TRP A 345 15.93 -12.75 -28.90
C TRP A 345 16.24 -12.86 -30.40
N SER A 346 15.19 -13.07 -31.21
CA SER A 346 15.26 -12.89 -32.65
C SER A 346 15.41 -11.42 -33.02
N ALA A 347 15.73 -11.14 -34.30
CA ALA A 347 15.58 -9.78 -34.82
C ALA A 347 14.11 -9.32 -34.73
N PRO A 348 13.86 -8.03 -34.43
CA PRO A 348 12.52 -7.43 -34.47
C PRO A 348 11.80 -7.60 -35.81
N GLN A 349 10.48 -7.76 -35.77
CA GLN A 349 9.61 -7.91 -36.92
C GLN A 349 8.30 -7.14 -36.72
N ASN A 350 7.68 -6.70 -37.83
CA ASN A 350 6.38 -6.03 -37.81
C ASN A 350 5.26 -7.02 -37.43
N LEU A 351 4.44 -6.66 -36.45
CA LEU A 351 3.13 -7.27 -36.19
C LEU A 351 2.07 -6.52 -36.99
N THR A 352 2.05 -5.18 -36.90
CA THR A 352 1.19 -4.31 -37.71
C THR A 352 2.01 -3.43 -38.66
N ALA A 353 1.33 -2.81 -39.63
CA ALA A 353 1.93 -1.80 -40.49
C ALA A 353 1.65 -0.42 -39.92
N PRO A 354 2.55 0.57 -40.10
CA PRO A 354 2.28 1.95 -39.70
C PRO A 354 1.14 2.54 -40.53
N THR A 355 -0.02 2.71 -39.91
CA THR A 355 -1.24 3.24 -40.53
C THR A 355 -1.73 4.50 -39.82
N THR A 356 -2.53 4.31 -38.78
CA THR A 356 -3.23 5.37 -38.04
C THR A 356 -2.86 5.40 -36.56
N GLY A 357 -2.19 4.36 -36.06
CA GLY A 357 -1.55 4.33 -34.75
C GLY A 357 -2.00 3.12 -33.94
N ASP A 358 -1.04 2.34 -33.45
CA ASP A 358 -1.27 1.18 -32.57
C ASP A 358 -0.49 1.32 -31.27
N GLY A 359 -1.14 1.05 -30.13
CA GLY A 359 -0.50 1.09 -28.81
C GLY A 359 -1.31 0.38 -27.73
N GLY A 360 -0.84 0.44 -26.48
CA GLY A 360 -1.58 -0.14 -25.36
C GLY A 360 -1.83 -1.63 -25.50
N VAL A 361 -0.81 -2.38 -25.92
CA VAL A 361 -0.92 -3.83 -26.15
C VAL A 361 -1.03 -4.58 -24.82
N ALA A 362 -1.88 -5.60 -24.80
CA ALA A 362 -1.96 -6.62 -23.77
C ALA A 362 -1.76 -8.00 -24.42
N LEU A 363 -1.07 -8.91 -23.72
CA LEU A 363 -0.77 -10.26 -24.21
C LEU A 363 -1.36 -11.33 -23.29
N ALA A 364 -1.88 -12.39 -23.88
CA ALA A 364 -2.19 -13.64 -23.18
C ALA A 364 -1.62 -14.83 -23.92
N SER A 365 -1.29 -15.87 -23.18
CA SER A 365 -0.76 -17.11 -23.72
C SER A 365 -1.65 -18.31 -23.44
N CYS A 366 -1.69 -19.22 -24.41
CA CYS A 366 -2.16 -20.59 -24.27
C CYS A 366 -0.93 -21.49 -24.39
N LEU A 367 -0.39 -21.98 -23.26
CA LEU A 367 0.86 -22.71 -23.29
C LEU A 367 0.65 -24.08 -23.91
N ASN A 368 1.62 -24.57 -24.68
CA ASN A 368 1.52 -25.85 -25.40
C ASN A 368 1.31 -27.09 -24.50
N LEU A 369 1.55 -26.98 -23.19
CA LEU A 369 1.35 -28.05 -22.21
C LEU A 369 -0.04 -27.97 -21.54
N ASP A 370 -0.76 -26.87 -21.70
CA ASP A 370 -2.07 -26.67 -21.08
C ASP A 370 -3.14 -27.41 -21.88
N GLU A 371 -4.17 -27.86 -21.16
CA GLU A 371 -5.31 -28.54 -21.79
C GLU A 371 -6.05 -27.58 -22.74
N ASN A 372 -6.47 -28.11 -23.91
CA ASN A 372 -7.15 -27.34 -24.98
C ASN A 372 -6.28 -26.29 -25.69
N CYS A 373 -4.99 -26.16 -25.37
CA CYS A 373 -4.09 -25.29 -26.11
C CYS A 373 -3.51 -25.96 -27.37
N PRO A 374 -3.21 -25.18 -28.43
CA PRO A 374 -2.66 -25.73 -29.65
C PRO A 374 -1.22 -26.24 -29.47
N ALA A 375 -0.82 -27.21 -30.29
CA ALA A 375 0.55 -27.71 -30.31
C ALA A 375 1.55 -26.59 -30.66
N GLY A 376 2.56 -26.40 -29.80
CA GLY A 376 3.51 -25.29 -29.88
C GLY A 376 3.02 -23.98 -29.23
N GLY A 377 1.78 -23.98 -28.72
CA GLY A 377 1.15 -22.88 -28.00
C GLY A 377 0.65 -21.77 -28.91
N ALA A 378 -0.02 -20.80 -28.29
CA ALA A 378 -0.50 -19.60 -28.95
C ALA A 378 -0.34 -18.39 -28.03
N VAL A 379 -0.17 -17.21 -28.63
CA VAL A 379 -0.22 -15.94 -27.91
C VAL A 379 -1.18 -15.02 -28.63
N THR A 380 -2.14 -14.45 -27.93
CA THR A 380 -3.04 -13.42 -28.47
C THR A 380 -2.56 -12.06 -28.00
N ALA A 381 -2.35 -11.15 -28.95
CA ALA A 381 -2.14 -9.74 -28.70
C ALA A 381 -3.46 -9.01 -28.91
N VAL A 382 -3.82 -8.13 -27.97
CA VAL A 382 -4.93 -7.19 -28.07
C VAL A 382 -4.36 -5.79 -27.90
N TRP A 383 -4.75 -4.83 -28.73
CA TRP A 383 -4.22 -3.48 -28.65
C TRP A 383 -5.26 -2.43 -29.01
N VAL A 384 -4.97 -1.20 -28.63
CA VAL A 384 -5.75 -0.02 -29.00
C VAL A 384 -5.27 0.50 -30.35
N HIS A 385 -6.21 0.67 -31.27
CA HIS A 385 -5.99 1.25 -32.59
C HIS A 385 -6.75 2.56 -32.71
N ASP A 386 -6.09 3.62 -33.18
CA ASP A 386 -6.75 4.85 -33.59
C ASP A 386 -7.21 4.69 -35.04
N GLU A 387 -8.52 4.62 -35.30
CA GLU A 387 -9.06 4.44 -36.66
C GLU A 387 -8.84 5.66 -37.58
N VAL A 388 -8.60 6.84 -36.99
CA VAL A 388 -8.54 8.11 -37.72
C VAL A 388 -7.10 8.61 -37.80
N GLY A 389 -6.26 8.23 -36.84
CA GLY A 389 -4.96 8.81 -36.58
C GLY A 389 -5.09 10.28 -36.17
N ASP A 390 -6.15 10.60 -35.43
CA ASP A 390 -6.42 11.90 -34.83
C ASP A 390 -6.89 11.69 -33.39
N PRO A 391 -6.05 12.01 -32.40
CA PRO A 391 -6.35 11.74 -31.00
C PRO A 391 -7.51 12.58 -30.46
N THR A 392 -7.79 13.70 -31.11
CA THR A 392 -8.90 14.59 -30.72
C THR A 392 -10.24 14.05 -31.17
N ALA A 393 -10.26 13.17 -32.18
CA ALA A 393 -11.45 12.49 -32.64
C ALA A 393 -11.90 11.38 -31.68
N GLN A 394 -11.03 10.93 -30.77
CA GLN A 394 -11.34 9.97 -29.71
C GLN A 394 -12.10 8.75 -30.24
N ASN A 395 -11.60 8.16 -31.33
CA ASN A 395 -12.22 7.01 -32.00
C ASN A 395 -11.29 5.79 -31.92
N TYR A 396 -11.15 5.29 -30.69
CA TYR A 396 -10.27 4.18 -30.36
C TYR A 396 -11.03 2.85 -30.41
N HIS A 397 -10.46 1.87 -31.06
CA HIS A 397 -11.02 0.52 -31.16
C HIS A 397 -10.00 -0.53 -30.78
N LEU A 398 -10.47 -1.63 -30.22
CA LEU A 398 -9.59 -2.75 -29.92
C LEU A 398 -9.45 -3.70 -31.10
N TYR A 399 -8.21 -4.03 -31.42
CA TYR A 399 -7.84 -5.04 -32.39
C TYR A 399 -7.14 -6.21 -31.71
N TYR A 400 -7.17 -7.38 -32.36
CA TYR A 400 -6.43 -8.53 -31.92
C TYR A 400 -5.83 -9.33 -33.08
N ALA A 401 -4.76 -10.07 -32.76
CA ALA A 401 -4.14 -11.06 -33.62
C ALA A 401 -3.56 -12.19 -32.75
N THR A 402 -3.51 -13.40 -33.29
CA THR A 402 -2.97 -14.57 -32.57
C THR A 402 -1.73 -15.10 -33.27
N TYR A 403 -0.63 -15.20 -32.53
CA TYR A 403 0.60 -15.85 -32.96
C TYR A 403 0.48 -17.35 -32.73
N GLN A 404 0.47 -18.12 -33.82
CA GLN A 404 0.41 -19.57 -33.78
C GLN A 404 1.13 -20.15 -34.99
N GLY A 405 1.86 -21.25 -34.82
CA GLY A 405 2.53 -21.93 -35.93
C GLY A 405 3.64 -21.12 -36.62
N GLY A 406 4.19 -20.11 -35.93
CA GLY A 406 5.28 -19.28 -36.44
C GLY A 406 4.86 -17.98 -37.13
N SER A 407 3.58 -17.60 -37.08
CA SER A 407 3.06 -16.38 -37.70
C SER A 407 1.88 -15.81 -36.93
N TRP A 408 1.68 -14.49 -37.01
CA TRP A 408 0.47 -13.82 -36.56
C TRP A 408 -0.68 -14.03 -37.55
N SER A 409 -1.89 -14.20 -37.03
CA SER A 409 -3.11 -14.09 -37.84
C SER A 409 -3.30 -12.66 -38.35
N THR A 410 -4.16 -12.48 -39.35
CA THR A 410 -4.59 -11.14 -39.76
C THR A 410 -5.26 -10.41 -38.58
N PRO A 411 -4.95 -9.13 -38.32
CA PRO A 411 -5.64 -8.31 -37.32
C PRO A 411 -7.16 -8.27 -37.54
N GLN A 412 -7.93 -8.34 -36.45
CA GLN A 412 -9.39 -8.26 -36.46
C GLN A 412 -9.90 -7.39 -35.30
N LEU A 413 -11.06 -6.75 -35.47
CA LEU A 413 -11.74 -6.00 -34.40
C LEU A 413 -12.21 -6.93 -33.27
N VAL A 414 -11.96 -6.51 -32.02
CA VAL A 414 -12.48 -7.15 -30.81
C VAL A 414 -13.98 -6.94 -30.67
N ASP A 415 -14.55 -5.81 -31.08
CA ASP A 415 -16.00 -5.68 -31.22
C ASP A 415 -16.36 -5.00 -32.55
N PRO A 416 -16.81 -5.77 -33.57
CA PRO A 416 -17.12 -5.22 -34.88
C PRO A 416 -18.37 -4.33 -34.91
N ASN A 417 -19.15 -4.29 -33.82
CA ASN A 417 -20.36 -3.47 -33.72
C ASN A 417 -20.19 -2.25 -32.80
N SER A 418 -18.97 -2.03 -32.29
CA SER A 418 -18.69 -0.94 -31.36
C SER A 418 -19.02 0.43 -31.96
N ARG A 419 -19.47 1.34 -31.09
CA ARG A 419 -19.75 2.75 -31.40
C ARG A 419 -19.08 3.72 -30.43
N GLY A 420 -18.55 3.21 -29.33
CA GLY A 420 -17.83 3.98 -28.33
C GLY A 420 -16.33 3.91 -28.55
N SER A 421 -15.59 4.58 -27.67
CA SER A 421 -14.13 4.51 -27.60
C SER A 421 -13.69 3.41 -26.64
N GLU A 422 -12.78 2.55 -27.07
CA GLU A 422 -12.37 1.35 -26.34
C GLU A 422 -10.92 1.44 -25.88
N THR A 423 -10.69 1.17 -24.59
CA THR A 423 -9.41 1.42 -23.92
C THR A 423 -9.11 0.32 -22.90
N GLN A 424 -7.89 0.32 -22.35
CA GLN A 424 -7.46 -0.57 -21.26
C GLN A 424 -7.78 -2.06 -21.50
N PRO A 425 -7.28 -2.66 -22.61
CA PRO A 425 -7.51 -4.06 -22.86
C PRO A 425 -6.78 -4.92 -21.82
N THR A 426 -7.45 -5.97 -21.35
CA THR A 426 -6.87 -7.12 -20.65
C THR A 426 -7.30 -8.39 -21.36
N VAL A 427 -6.43 -9.38 -21.44
CA VAL A 427 -6.72 -10.64 -22.16
C VAL A 427 -6.20 -11.82 -21.38
N VAL A 428 -6.96 -12.92 -21.41
CA VAL A 428 -6.63 -14.21 -20.77
C VAL A 428 -7.10 -15.36 -21.65
N TYR A 429 -6.61 -16.58 -21.42
CA TYR A 429 -7.12 -17.78 -22.06
C TYR A 429 -8.05 -18.56 -21.12
N GLN A 430 -9.29 -18.79 -21.56
CA GLN A 430 -10.29 -19.60 -20.87
C GLN A 430 -10.60 -20.84 -21.73
N PHE A 431 -10.33 -22.04 -21.21
CA PHE A 431 -10.52 -23.32 -21.93
C PHE A 431 -9.94 -23.32 -23.36
N GLY A 432 -8.74 -22.77 -23.54
CA GLY A 432 -8.07 -22.69 -24.84
C GLY A 432 -8.56 -21.59 -25.78
N SER A 433 -9.54 -20.78 -25.38
CA SER A 433 -10.05 -19.62 -26.14
C SER A 433 -9.66 -18.29 -25.48
N PRO A 434 -9.18 -17.29 -26.24
CA PRO A 434 -8.88 -15.99 -25.68
C PRO A 434 -10.16 -15.22 -25.32
N VAL A 435 -10.18 -14.68 -24.11
CA VAL A 435 -11.22 -13.82 -23.56
C VAL A 435 -10.62 -12.45 -23.29
N VAL A 436 -11.26 -11.42 -23.82
CA VAL A 436 -10.82 -10.02 -23.72
C VAL A 436 -11.79 -9.27 -22.82
N GLY A 437 -11.26 -8.54 -21.85
CA GLY A 437 -11.96 -7.52 -21.06
C GLY A 437 -11.43 -6.13 -21.39
N TRP A 438 -12.28 -5.10 -21.36
CA TRP A 438 -11.86 -3.73 -21.65
C TRP A 438 -12.84 -2.70 -21.13
N ILE A 439 -12.43 -1.42 -21.13
CA ILE A 439 -13.29 -0.28 -20.82
C ILE A 439 -13.77 0.35 -22.11
N ARG A 440 -15.08 0.56 -22.23
CA ARG A 440 -15.68 1.37 -23.30
C ARG A 440 -16.32 2.62 -22.72
N ASP A 441 -16.03 3.72 -23.39
CA ASP A 441 -16.64 5.03 -23.22
C ASP A 441 -17.67 5.22 -24.34
N GLU A 442 -18.97 5.31 -23.99
CA GLU A 442 -20.06 5.25 -24.97
C GLU A 442 -20.26 6.57 -25.73
N ASP A 443 -19.98 7.72 -25.12
CA ASP A 443 -20.11 9.03 -25.75
C ASP A 443 -18.83 9.53 -26.45
N GLN A 444 -17.73 8.77 -26.32
CA GLN A 444 -16.40 9.07 -26.85
C GLN A 444 -15.75 10.28 -26.19
N SER A 445 -16.26 10.75 -25.05
CA SER A 445 -15.67 11.79 -24.23
C SER A 445 -14.87 11.16 -23.11
N LEU A 446 -13.56 11.12 -23.31
CA LEU A 446 -12.58 10.75 -22.28
C LEU A 446 -12.58 11.68 -21.05
N SER A 447 -13.43 12.72 -21.03
CA SER A 447 -13.63 13.62 -19.88
C SER A 447 -14.76 13.20 -18.94
N THR A 448 -15.56 12.21 -19.31
CA THR A 448 -16.66 11.65 -18.53
C THR A 448 -16.33 10.23 -18.11
N VAL A 449 -16.75 9.85 -16.90
CA VAL A 449 -16.53 8.51 -16.34
C VAL A 449 -17.84 7.76 -16.09
N GLU A 450 -18.98 8.46 -16.07
CA GLU A 450 -20.30 7.90 -15.75
C GLU A 450 -20.81 6.89 -16.80
N ASP A 451 -20.32 7.01 -18.03
CA ASP A 451 -20.70 6.18 -19.18
C ASP A 451 -19.60 5.20 -19.58
N ARG A 452 -18.66 4.94 -18.67
CA ARG A 452 -17.62 3.93 -18.85
C ARG A 452 -18.04 2.60 -18.30
N TYR A 453 -17.97 1.59 -19.18
CA TYR A 453 -18.41 0.25 -18.87
C TYR A 453 -17.30 -0.77 -19.11
N PHE A 454 -17.16 -1.69 -18.16
CA PHE A 454 -16.37 -2.89 -18.38
C PHE A 454 -17.16 -3.87 -19.27
N LEU A 455 -16.54 -4.28 -20.38
CA LEU A 455 -17.09 -5.27 -21.31
C LEU A 455 -16.18 -6.49 -21.38
N LEU A 456 -16.78 -7.62 -21.76
CA LEU A 456 -16.10 -8.89 -21.93
C LEU A 456 -16.50 -9.56 -23.25
N ARG A 457 -15.55 -10.17 -23.95
CA ARG A 457 -15.83 -11.03 -25.11
C ARG A 457 -14.89 -12.22 -25.17
N ASN A 458 -15.48 -13.42 -25.32
CA ASN A 458 -14.74 -14.59 -25.79
C ASN A 458 -14.60 -14.51 -27.32
N LEU A 459 -13.37 -14.47 -27.83
CA LEU A 459 -13.11 -14.24 -29.28
C LEU A 459 -13.52 -15.43 -30.15
N SER A 460 -13.69 -16.63 -29.58
CA SER A 460 -14.30 -17.78 -30.27
C SER A 460 -15.80 -17.60 -30.50
N GLY A 461 -16.43 -16.67 -29.77
CA GLY A 461 -17.85 -16.33 -29.85
C GLY A 461 -18.13 -14.99 -30.55
N PRO A 462 -19.38 -14.75 -30.98
CA PRO A 462 -19.75 -13.50 -31.67
C PRO A 462 -20.25 -12.41 -30.72
N TYR A 463 -20.49 -12.70 -29.44
CA TYR A 463 -21.20 -11.80 -28.53
C TYR A 463 -20.25 -11.08 -27.58
N THR A 464 -20.42 -9.76 -27.51
CA THR A 464 -19.88 -8.91 -26.44
C THR A 464 -20.88 -8.87 -25.29
N TYR A 465 -20.39 -9.04 -24.07
CA TYR A 465 -21.18 -9.06 -22.85
C TYR A 465 -20.94 -7.79 -22.04
N PHE A 466 -22.04 -7.17 -21.61
CA PHE A 466 -22.07 -6.13 -20.60
C PHE A 466 -22.67 -6.71 -19.32
N HIS A 467 -21.96 -6.57 -18.20
CA HIS A 467 -22.38 -7.15 -16.92
C HIS A 467 -22.93 -6.06 -16.00
N THR A 468 -24.25 -6.05 -15.81
CA THR A 468 -24.95 -5.08 -14.93
C THR A 468 -24.74 -5.34 -13.43
N THR A 469 -24.08 -6.44 -13.07
CA THR A 469 -23.86 -6.86 -11.68
C THR A 469 -22.54 -6.37 -11.11
N LEU A 470 -21.59 -5.97 -11.96
CA LEU A 470 -20.34 -5.35 -11.54
C LEU A 470 -20.59 -3.88 -11.19
N PRO A 471 -19.78 -3.30 -10.28
CA PRO A 471 -19.86 -1.87 -10.00
C PRO A 471 -19.49 -1.07 -11.25
N THR A 472 -19.97 0.16 -11.35
CA THR A 472 -19.69 1.07 -12.45
C THR A 472 -19.49 2.48 -11.87
N PRO A 473 -18.39 3.20 -12.19
CA PRO A 473 -17.39 2.90 -13.21
C PRO A 473 -16.22 2.06 -12.67
N ILE A 474 -15.84 1.02 -13.43
CA ILE A 474 -14.61 0.26 -13.25
C ILE A 474 -13.53 0.85 -14.14
N GLU A 475 -12.31 0.94 -13.63
CA GLU A 475 -11.11 1.36 -14.34
C GLU A 475 -9.96 0.38 -14.05
N GLU A 476 -8.96 0.38 -14.93
CA GLU A 476 -7.73 -0.43 -14.84
C GLU A 476 -7.99 -1.92 -14.59
N PRO A 477 -8.80 -2.60 -15.44
CA PRO A 477 -9.15 -3.99 -15.23
C PRO A 477 -7.95 -4.92 -15.47
N SER A 478 -7.79 -5.90 -14.59
CA SER A 478 -6.83 -7.00 -14.76
C SER A 478 -7.54 -8.34 -14.57
N LEU A 479 -7.57 -9.16 -15.63
CA LEU A 479 -8.21 -10.47 -15.63
C LEU A 479 -7.20 -11.60 -15.33
N ALA A 480 -7.68 -12.62 -14.62
CA ALA A 480 -7.05 -13.93 -14.49
C ALA A 480 -8.09 -15.05 -14.63
N VAL A 481 -7.63 -16.28 -14.85
CA VAL A 481 -8.48 -17.48 -14.98
C VAL A 481 -8.02 -18.50 -13.95
N ASP A 482 -8.94 -18.97 -13.12
CA ASP A 482 -8.64 -20.01 -12.12
C ASP A 482 -8.58 -21.42 -12.74
N ILE A 483 -8.27 -22.42 -11.91
CA ILE A 483 -8.09 -23.80 -12.37
C ILE A 483 -9.40 -24.45 -12.83
N GLU A 484 -10.55 -23.99 -12.31
CA GLU A 484 -11.88 -24.36 -12.78
C GLU A 484 -12.27 -23.68 -14.08
N GLY A 485 -11.50 -22.68 -14.53
CA GLY A 485 -11.72 -21.91 -15.74
C GLY A 485 -12.69 -20.74 -15.54
N ASN A 486 -12.98 -20.33 -14.31
CA ASN A 486 -13.73 -19.12 -14.02
C ASN A 486 -12.84 -17.88 -14.09
N LEU A 487 -13.44 -16.74 -14.44
CA LEU A 487 -12.75 -15.46 -14.48
C LEU A 487 -12.64 -14.84 -13.08
N ARG A 488 -11.50 -14.21 -12.84
CA ARG A 488 -11.21 -13.35 -11.68
C ARG A 488 -10.77 -11.99 -12.21
N LEU A 489 -11.21 -10.92 -11.56
CA LEU A 489 -10.97 -9.54 -11.98
C LEU A 489 -10.43 -8.74 -10.80
N ALA A 490 -9.33 -8.02 -10.97
CA ALA A 490 -8.99 -6.86 -10.14
C ALA A 490 -9.32 -5.58 -10.89
N TYR A 491 -9.65 -4.52 -10.16
CA TYR A 491 -9.93 -3.21 -10.75
C TYR A 491 -9.78 -2.08 -9.73
N THR A 492 -9.76 -0.85 -10.24
CA THR A 492 -10.02 0.36 -9.48
C THR A 492 -11.46 0.81 -9.68
N PHE A 493 -12.08 1.34 -8.62
CA PHE A 493 -13.44 1.87 -8.63
C PHE A 493 -13.43 3.37 -8.40
N VAL A 494 -14.14 4.10 -9.27
CA VAL A 494 -14.27 5.56 -9.15
C VAL A 494 -15.33 5.91 -8.11
N THR A 495 -14.88 6.38 -6.94
CA THR A 495 -15.74 6.72 -5.80
C THR A 495 -16.26 8.15 -5.84
N ASP A 496 -15.52 9.07 -6.47
CA ASP A 496 -15.89 10.48 -6.62
C ASP A 496 -15.96 10.86 -8.10
N PHE A 497 -17.19 10.98 -8.61
CA PHE A 497 -17.51 11.35 -9.99
C PHE A 497 -17.13 12.80 -10.32
N GLU A 498 -16.97 13.65 -9.30
CA GLU A 498 -16.60 15.06 -9.41
C GLU A 498 -15.08 15.28 -9.23
N ALA A 499 -14.37 14.33 -8.62
CA ALA A 499 -12.91 14.22 -8.69
C ALA A 499 -12.52 13.44 -9.96
N HIS A 500 -12.89 14.02 -11.10
CA HIS A 500 -12.93 13.40 -12.43
C HIS A 500 -11.62 12.69 -12.88
N TRP A 501 -10.49 12.84 -12.19
CA TRP A 501 -9.16 12.42 -12.65
C TRP A 501 -8.16 12.08 -11.53
N GLY A 502 -8.58 11.52 -10.40
CA GLY A 502 -7.65 11.04 -9.35
C GLY A 502 -7.23 9.59 -9.52
N ASN A 503 -6.04 9.23 -9.04
CA ASN A 503 -5.54 7.84 -8.94
C ASN A 503 -5.69 7.22 -7.54
N GLN A 504 -6.21 7.96 -6.57
CA GLN A 504 -6.64 7.41 -5.28
C GLN A 504 -8.03 6.79 -5.42
N ARG A 505 -8.11 5.73 -6.21
CA ARG A 505 -9.36 4.99 -6.45
C ARG A 505 -9.41 3.77 -5.56
N GLN A 506 -10.60 3.38 -5.12
CA GLN A 506 -10.74 2.22 -4.27
C GLN A 506 -10.41 0.94 -5.05
N ILE A 507 -9.57 0.09 -4.50
CA ILE A 507 -9.24 -1.20 -5.09
C ILE A 507 -10.40 -2.17 -4.83
N GLY A 508 -10.78 -2.93 -5.85
CA GLY A 508 -11.76 -3.99 -5.76
C GLY A 508 -11.35 -5.24 -6.51
N SER A 509 -12.09 -6.32 -6.26
CA SER A 509 -12.04 -7.51 -7.11
C SER A 509 -13.43 -8.05 -7.40
N ALA A 510 -13.52 -8.93 -8.39
CA ALA A 510 -14.72 -9.67 -8.70
C ALA A 510 -14.39 -11.11 -9.11
N ALA A 511 -15.30 -12.02 -8.78
CA ALA A 511 -15.25 -13.42 -9.14
C ALA A 511 -16.46 -13.76 -10.02
N GLN A 512 -16.18 -14.42 -11.14
CA GLN A 512 -17.21 -15.03 -11.96
C GLN A 512 -17.51 -16.44 -11.44
N ASP A 513 -18.79 -16.80 -11.34
CA ASP A 513 -19.21 -18.18 -11.11
C ASP A 513 -20.15 -18.61 -12.24
N CYS A 514 -19.84 -19.73 -12.89
CA CYS A 514 -20.60 -20.27 -14.01
C CYS A 514 -21.20 -21.65 -13.65
N PRO A 515 -22.22 -21.72 -12.78
CA PRO A 515 -22.82 -23.00 -12.39
C PRO A 515 -23.57 -23.69 -13.55
N ASP A 516 -23.96 -22.94 -14.59
CA ASP A 516 -24.65 -23.41 -15.81
C ASP A 516 -24.24 -22.55 -17.04
N ILE A 517 -25.15 -22.29 -18.00
CA ILE A 517 -24.92 -21.51 -19.23
C ILE A 517 -24.79 -20.00 -18.94
N ALA A 518 -25.27 -19.53 -17.78
CA ALA A 518 -25.21 -18.13 -17.37
C ALA A 518 -24.20 -17.98 -16.23
N CYS A 519 -23.21 -17.10 -16.43
CA CYS A 519 -22.23 -16.76 -15.41
C CYS A 519 -22.69 -15.52 -14.64
N GLU A 520 -22.61 -15.57 -13.31
CA GLU A 520 -22.84 -14.44 -12.42
C GLU A 520 -21.51 -13.88 -11.92
N TRP A 521 -21.50 -12.60 -11.56
CA TRP A 521 -20.34 -11.95 -10.93
C TRP A 521 -20.69 -11.52 -9.52
N SER A 522 -19.83 -11.87 -8.57
CA SER A 522 -19.76 -11.25 -7.25
C SER A 522 -18.58 -10.30 -7.20
N PHE A 523 -18.67 -9.21 -6.43
CA PHE A 523 -17.59 -8.24 -6.31
C PHE A 523 -17.39 -7.80 -4.86
N GLN A 524 -16.18 -7.37 -4.55
CA GLN A 524 -15.77 -6.83 -3.27
C GLN A 524 -15.03 -5.51 -3.50
N LEU A 525 -15.31 -4.50 -2.67
CA LEU A 525 -14.53 -3.27 -2.59
C LEU A 525 -13.78 -3.30 -1.26
N TYR A 526 -12.47 -3.14 -1.28
CA TYR A 526 -11.67 -3.45 -0.10
C TYR A 526 -11.57 -2.32 0.90
N GLN A 527 -11.57 -2.72 2.16
CA GLN A 527 -11.30 -1.90 3.33
C GLN A 527 -10.25 -2.59 4.20
N ASP A 528 -9.49 -1.83 4.98
CA ASP A 528 -8.61 -2.39 6.00
C ASP A 528 -9.40 -2.76 7.28
N ASP A 529 -8.71 -3.32 8.28
CA ASP A 529 -9.32 -3.70 9.57
C ASP A 529 -9.91 -2.52 10.36
N TYR A 530 -9.65 -1.28 9.93
CA TYR A 530 -10.16 -0.05 10.52
C TYR A 530 -11.36 0.51 9.74
N GLY A 531 -11.85 -0.21 8.73
CA GLY A 531 -12.98 0.19 7.89
C GLY A 531 -12.65 1.28 6.87
N ARG A 532 -11.35 1.55 6.63
CA ARG A 532 -10.91 2.58 5.67
C ARG A 532 -10.81 1.98 4.26
N PRO A 533 -11.44 2.55 3.23
CA PRO A 533 -11.27 2.13 1.84
C PRO A 533 -9.80 2.11 1.41
N ILE A 534 -9.36 1.03 0.77
CA ILE A 534 -7.96 0.91 0.31
C ILE A 534 -7.84 1.56 -1.06
N HIS A 535 -6.98 2.57 -1.19
CA HIS A 535 -6.79 3.29 -2.45
C HIS A 535 -5.50 2.91 -3.18
N GLY A 536 -5.57 2.85 -4.51
CA GLY A 536 -4.41 2.57 -5.36
C GLY A 536 -4.70 2.65 -6.86
N GLU A 537 -3.68 2.32 -7.64
CA GLU A 537 -3.73 2.28 -9.12
C GLU A 537 -3.01 1.04 -9.67
N ALA A 538 -3.27 0.75 -10.95
CA ALA A 538 -2.68 -0.31 -11.76
C ALA A 538 -2.70 -1.69 -11.08
N PRO A 539 -3.86 -2.22 -10.66
CA PRO A 539 -3.93 -3.52 -10.03
C PRO A 539 -3.63 -4.62 -11.05
N ILE A 540 -2.74 -5.53 -10.69
CA ILE A 540 -2.39 -6.73 -11.45
C ILE A 540 -2.90 -7.95 -10.71
N MET A 541 -3.90 -8.63 -11.27
CA MET A 541 -4.44 -9.88 -10.76
C MET A 541 -3.53 -11.05 -11.16
N THR A 542 -3.00 -11.73 -10.15
CA THR A 542 -2.37 -13.05 -10.32
C THR A 542 -3.08 -14.06 -9.43
N LEU A 543 -2.96 -15.34 -9.74
CA LEU A 543 -3.57 -16.41 -8.94
C LEU A 543 -2.47 -17.31 -8.40
N ALA A 544 -2.50 -17.53 -7.08
CA ALA A 544 -1.70 -18.59 -6.48
C ALA A 544 -2.21 -19.95 -6.94
N SER A 545 -1.40 -21.00 -6.80
CA SER A 545 -1.77 -22.35 -7.27
C SER A 545 -2.99 -22.96 -6.57
N ASN A 546 -3.43 -22.36 -5.46
CA ASN A 546 -4.64 -22.72 -4.72
C ASN A 546 -5.90 -21.93 -5.17
N GLY A 547 -5.79 -21.07 -6.20
CA GLY A 547 -6.89 -20.24 -6.71
C GLY A 547 -7.12 -18.93 -5.96
N VAL A 548 -6.35 -18.64 -4.89
CA VAL A 548 -6.42 -17.37 -4.17
C VAL A 548 -5.90 -16.23 -5.05
N GLY A 549 -6.63 -15.12 -5.07
CA GLY A 549 -6.24 -13.91 -5.79
C GLY A 549 -5.13 -13.16 -5.07
N LEU A 550 -4.09 -12.82 -5.81
CA LEU A 550 -2.99 -11.96 -5.38
C LEU A 550 -3.00 -10.71 -6.27
N VAL A 551 -3.43 -9.58 -5.70
CA VAL A 551 -3.55 -8.30 -6.40
C VAL A 551 -2.35 -7.44 -6.05
N SER A 552 -1.40 -7.30 -6.99
CA SER A 552 -0.24 -6.41 -6.82
C SER A 552 -0.54 -5.05 -7.43
N TYR A 553 -0.26 -3.96 -6.72
CA TYR A 553 -0.69 -2.62 -7.12
C TYR A 553 0.18 -1.54 -6.48
N ARG A 554 0.00 -0.28 -6.89
CA ARG A 554 0.58 0.88 -6.19
C ARG A 554 -0.43 1.39 -5.18
N ALA A 555 -0.13 1.26 -3.89
CA ALA A 555 -0.93 1.78 -2.80
C ALA A 555 -0.75 3.28 -2.64
N LEU A 556 -1.84 4.04 -2.66
CA LEU A 556 -1.83 5.50 -2.72
C LEU A 556 -2.55 6.18 -1.55
N GLY A 557 -2.95 5.43 -0.54
CA GLY A 557 -3.58 5.96 0.66
C GLY A 557 -4.81 5.15 1.08
N PHE A 558 -5.55 5.76 2.00
CA PHE A 558 -6.81 5.25 2.50
C PHE A 558 -7.92 6.30 2.34
N GLY A 559 -9.15 5.84 2.12
CA GLY A 559 -10.34 6.67 2.16
C GLY A 559 -10.75 7.05 3.58
N PRO A 560 -11.82 7.85 3.73
CA PRO A 560 -12.37 8.17 5.04
C PRO A 560 -12.87 6.91 5.75
N ASP A 561 -12.70 6.86 7.07
CA ASP A 561 -13.22 5.80 7.94
C ASP A 561 -14.77 5.81 8.02
N GLU A 562 -15.35 4.92 8.81
CA GLU A 562 -16.81 4.85 9.03
C GLU A 562 -17.42 6.16 9.56
N ASN A 563 -16.61 7.03 10.18
CA ASN A 563 -17.03 8.33 10.71
C ASN A 563 -16.86 9.47 9.69
N GLY A 564 -16.31 9.18 8.52
CA GLY A 564 -16.01 10.17 7.48
C GLY A 564 -14.66 10.89 7.68
N GLU A 565 -13.80 10.43 8.57
CA GLU A 565 -12.50 11.05 8.86
C GLU A 565 -11.36 10.37 8.09
N VAL A 566 -10.48 11.16 7.47
CA VAL A 566 -9.24 10.66 6.87
C VAL A 566 -8.16 10.64 7.93
N ILE A 567 -7.84 9.44 8.43
CA ILE A 567 -6.90 9.23 9.54
C ILE A 567 -5.72 8.40 9.05
N ALA A 568 -4.51 8.89 9.29
CA ALA A 568 -3.28 8.11 9.17
C ALA A 568 -2.96 7.46 10.53
N LEU A 569 -2.61 6.18 10.52
CA LEU A 569 -2.24 5.40 11.71
C LEU A 569 -0.72 5.25 11.80
N ASP A 570 -0.21 5.08 13.02
CA ASP A 570 1.25 5.00 13.29
C ASP A 570 1.97 3.84 12.56
N HIS A 571 1.23 2.83 12.10
CA HIS A 571 1.75 1.67 11.37
C HIS A 571 1.51 1.74 9.86
N ASP A 572 0.87 2.80 9.37
CA ASP A 572 0.69 2.99 7.93
C ASP A 572 2.06 3.30 7.29
N PRO A 573 2.41 2.68 6.15
CA PRO A 573 3.67 2.96 5.48
C PRO A 573 3.80 4.44 5.13
N VAL A 574 5.04 4.94 5.20
CA VAL A 574 5.32 6.35 4.92
C VAL A 574 4.87 6.75 3.52
N GLY A 575 5.09 5.93 2.47
CA GLY A 575 4.65 6.27 1.12
C GLY A 575 3.14 6.27 0.91
N VAL A 576 2.39 5.57 1.78
CA VAL A 576 0.91 5.55 1.79
C VAL A 576 0.37 6.80 2.49
N THR A 577 0.97 7.19 3.62
CA THR A 577 0.55 8.37 4.39
C THR A 577 0.86 9.69 3.69
N VAL A 578 1.99 9.76 2.96
CA VAL A 578 2.39 10.96 2.21
C VAL A 578 1.95 10.94 0.73
N GLY A 579 1.35 9.84 0.27
CA GLY A 579 0.82 9.69 -1.09
C GLY A 579 1.89 9.60 -2.19
N THR A 580 3.15 9.27 -1.87
CA THR A 580 4.18 9.01 -2.88
C THR A 580 3.99 7.65 -3.56
N GLY A 581 3.35 6.71 -2.87
CA GLY A 581 2.89 5.45 -3.40
C GLY A 581 3.86 4.29 -3.15
N GLU A 582 3.37 3.27 -2.45
CA GLU A 582 4.12 2.04 -2.13
C GLU A 582 3.72 0.91 -3.07
N VAL A 583 4.64 0.01 -3.40
CA VAL A 583 4.26 -1.28 -4.01
C VAL A 583 3.62 -2.12 -2.93
N ALA A 584 2.41 -2.61 -3.17
CA ALA A 584 1.65 -3.42 -2.22
C ALA A 584 1.01 -4.64 -2.88
N GLN A 585 0.65 -5.63 -2.07
CA GLN A 585 -0.07 -6.81 -2.50
C GLN A 585 -1.23 -7.13 -1.55
N LEU A 586 -2.42 -7.38 -2.10
CA LEU A 586 -3.59 -7.87 -1.38
C LEU A 586 -3.82 -9.35 -1.70
N LYS A 587 -4.27 -10.11 -0.70
CA LYS A 587 -4.65 -11.52 -0.84
C LYS A 587 -6.17 -11.65 -0.69
N THR A 588 -6.86 -12.10 -1.73
CA THR A 588 -8.33 -12.15 -1.77
C THR A 588 -8.88 -13.56 -2.01
N SER A 589 -9.88 -13.94 -1.22
CA SER A 589 -10.75 -15.10 -1.46
C SER A 589 -11.98 -14.77 -2.31
N PHE A 590 -12.12 -13.51 -2.75
CA PHE A 590 -13.28 -12.96 -3.47
C PHE A 590 -14.58 -12.91 -2.67
N THR A 591 -14.52 -13.21 -1.37
CA THR A 591 -15.69 -13.28 -0.48
C THR A 591 -15.62 -12.31 0.70
N THR A 592 -14.45 -11.71 0.96
CA THR A 592 -14.20 -10.82 2.09
C THR A 592 -13.94 -9.39 1.62
N GLU A 593 -14.56 -8.42 2.30
CA GLU A 593 -14.35 -6.98 2.05
C GLU A 593 -13.18 -6.41 2.88
N ILE A 594 -12.91 -6.99 4.06
CA ILE A 594 -11.85 -6.56 4.98
C ILE A 594 -10.57 -7.32 4.67
N ILE A 595 -9.51 -6.61 4.25
CA ILE A 595 -8.19 -7.15 3.91
C ILE A 595 -7.11 -6.13 4.29
N ASN A 596 -6.01 -6.59 4.90
CA ASN A 596 -4.83 -5.75 5.10
C ASN A 596 -3.80 -5.99 3.99
N PRO A 597 -3.34 -4.94 3.28
CA PRO A 597 -2.28 -5.08 2.29
C PRO A 597 -0.95 -5.47 2.93
N VAL A 598 -0.15 -6.24 2.21
CA VAL A 598 1.27 -6.42 2.50
C VAL A 598 2.06 -5.42 1.67
N TYR A 599 2.85 -4.57 2.33
CA TYR A 599 3.65 -3.56 1.66
C TYR A 599 5.04 -4.10 1.30
N LEU A 600 5.40 -3.95 0.03
CA LEU A 600 6.57 -4.56 -0.58
C LEU A 600 7.79 -3.63 -0.63
N SER A 601 7.62 -2.31 -0.65
CA SER A 601 8.70 -1.31 -0.69
C SER A 601 8.97 -0.62 0.66
N GLU A 602 7.94 -0.08 1.33
CA GLU A 602 8.01 0.61 2.65
C GLU A 602 9.14 1.65 2.79
N ASP A 603 9.53 2.26 1.68
CA ASP A 603 10.73 3.10 1.60
C ASP A 603 10.40 4.59 1.42
N GLY A 604 9.11 4.93 1.25
CA GLY A 604 8.67 6.29 0.96
C GLY A 604 9.09 6.79 -0.42
N GLN A 605 9.75 5.95 -1.23
CA GLN A 605 10.05 6.26 -2.61
C GLN A 605 8.77 6.26 -3.43
N VAL A 606 8.84 6.90 -4.58
CA VAL A 606 7.72 6.95 -5.50
C VAL A 606 7.82 5.71 -6.35
N ASN A 607 6.84 4.83 -6.28
CA ASN A 607 6.78 3.62 -7.09
C ASN A 607 5.69 3.75 -8.15
N TRP A 608 5.90 3.37 -9.41
CA TRP A 608 4.85 3.37 -10.46
C TRP A 608 5.04 2.23 -11.47
N GLN A 609 4.04 2.00 -12.33
CA GLN A 609 4.04 0.95 -13.37
C GLN A 609 4.34 -0.43 -12.81
N VAL A 610 3.49 -0.90 -11.89
CA VAL A 610 3.64 -2.20 -11.25
C VAL A 610 3.39 -3.31 -12.27
N ALA A 611 4.32 -4.26 -12.34
CA ALA A 611 4.18 -5.51 -13.06
C ALA A 611 4.34 -6.67 -12.08
N ALA A 612 3.51 -7.71 -12.22
CA ALA A 612 3.56 -8.86 -11.33
C ALA A 612 3.23 -10.16 -12.07
N VAL A 613 3.88 -11.25 -11.67
CA VAL A 613 3.57 -12.61 -12.12
C VAL A 613 3.77 -13.61 -11.00
N PHE A 614 2.94 -14.66 -10.98
CA PHE A 614 3.10 -15.78 -10.05
C PHE A 614 3.98 -16.86 -10.68
N ASP A 615 5.02 -17.29 -9.96
CA ASP A 615 5.82 -18.46 -10.27
C ASP A 615 5.24 -19.68 -9.53
N PRO A 616 4.60 -20.63 -10.24
CA PRO A 616 3.98 -21.80 -9.62
C PRO A 616 5.00 -22.83 -9.11
N LEU A 617 6.24 -22.83 -9.61
CA LEU A 617 7.29 -23.74 -9.16
C LEU A 617 7.87 -23.27 -7.82
N LEU A 618 8.10 -21.96 -7.68
CA LEU A 618 8.66 -21.37 -6.46
C LEU A 618 7.59 -20.88 -5.47
N GLN A 619 6.31 -20.97 -5.82
CA GLN A 619 5.19 -20.45 -5.02
C GLN A 619 5.42 -18.99 -4.62
N THR A 620 5.92 -18.20 -5.56
CA THR A 620 6.41 -16.84 -5.30
C THR A 620 5.80 -15.89 -6.33
N THR A 621 5.33 -14.74 -5.86
CA THR A 621 4.97 -13.64 -6.77
C THR A 621 6.19 -12.76 -7.00
N HIS A 622 6.62 -12.66 -8.25
CA HIS A 622 7.64 -11.71 -8.66
C HIS A 622 6.95 -10.40 -9.02
N VAL A 623 7.44 -9.29 -8.45
CA VAL A 623 6.91 -7.95 -8.67
C VAL A 623 8.04 -7.02 -9.11
N ALA A 624 7.76 -6.18 -10.10
CA ALA A 624 8.62 -5.10 -10.54
C ALA A 624 7.85 -3.78 -10.52
N ALA A 625 8.54 -2.70 -10.19
CA ALA A 625 8.01 -1.34 -10.30
C ALA A 625 9.14 -0.39 -10.73
N VAL A 626 8.77 0.77 -11.24
CA VAL A 626 9.71 1.87 -11.44
C VAL A 626 9.77 2.69 -10.17
N GLN A 627 10.98 2.97 -9.70
CA GLN A 627 11.28 3.64 -8.44
C GLN A 627 11.93 5.00 -8.71
N GLY A 628 11.37 6.03 -8.09
CA GLY A 628 11.84 7.41 -8.16
C GLY A 628 12.45 7.88 -6.84
N ILE A 629 12.82 9.16 -6.80
CA ILE A 629 13.63 9.75 -5.72
C ILE A 629 12.88 9.75 -4.37
N VAL A 630 13.59 9.40 -3.29
CA VAL A 630 13.14 9.51 -1.88
C VAL A 630 13.00 10.98 -1.47
N PRO A 631 11.88 11.41 -0.86
CA PRO A 631 11.78 12.73 -0.24
C PRO A 631 12.72 12.91 0.98
N GLU A 632 13.46 14.03 1.06
CA GLU A 632 14.49 14.27 2.10
C GLU A 632 13.99 14.33 3.57
N ILE A 633 12.69 14.34 3.83
CA ILE A 633 12.12 14.35 5.20
C ILE A 633 11.96 12.93 5.77
N VAL A 634 11.96 11.92 4.91
CA VAL A 634 11.91 10.53 5.36
C VAL A 634 13.28 10.22 5.92
N ASN A 635 13.40 10.13 7.25
CA ASN A 635 14.64 9.66 7.87
C ASN A 635 14.84 8.19 7.44
N PRO A 636 15.81 7.87 6.57
CA PRO A 636 15.94 6.52 6.03
C PRO A 636 16.33 5.49 7.10
N ASP A 637 16.71 5.95 8.31
CA ASP A 637 17.09 5.10 9.44
C ASP A 637 15.92 4.30 10.05
N ALA A 638 14.66 4.55 9.66
CA ALA A 638 13.50 3.77 10.12
C ALA A 638 13.14 2.59 9.19
N ALA A 639 13.65 2.54 7.95
CA ALA A 639 13.27 1.56 6.92
C ALA A 639 14.31 0.44 6.74
N GLN A 640 15.04 0.06 7.79
CA GLN A 640 15.96 -1.07 7.72
C GLN A 640 15.30 -2.36 8.17
N ASP A 641 14.55 -2.98 7.25
CA ASP A 641 14.59 -4.42 7.13
C ASP A 641 15.03 -4.80 5.71
N ILE A 642 16.03 -5.68 5.67
CA ILE A 642 16.85 -5.98 4.49
C ILE A 642 15.98 -6.56 3.38
N ARG A 643 15.66 -5.76 2.36
CA ARG A 643 15.10 -6.25 1.09
C ARG A 643 16.14 -6.11 -0.01
N PHE A 644 16.41 -7.22 -0.71
CA PHE A 644 17.43 -7.30 -1.75
C PHE A 644 16.99 -6.49 -2.98
N ALA A 645 17.36 -5.21 -3.05
CA ALA A 645 17.43 -4.53 -4.33
C ALA A 645 18.49 -5.27 -5.18
N ASP A 646 18.07 -6.00 -6.21
CA ASP A 646 19.00 -6.66 -7.11
C ASP A 646 19.65 -5.59 -8.01
N PRO A 647 20.96 -5.29 -7.87
CA PRO A 647 21.64 -4.22 -8.59
C PRO A 647 21.76 -4.46 -10.10
N ALA A 648 21.19 -5.57 -10.62
CA ALA A 648 21.14 -5.88 -12.03
C ALA A 648 20.26 -4.92 -12.85
N ALA A 649 19.34 -4.20 -12.20
CA ALA A 649 18.44 -3.27 -12.87
C ALA A 649 19.03 -1.85 -12.88
N GLY A 650 19.84 -1.54 -13.90
CA GLY A 650 20.05 -0.14 -14.25
C GLY A 650 18.70 0.52 -14.58
N GLU A 651 18.60 1.85 -14.41
CA GLU A 651 17.45 2.68 -14.82
C GLU A 651 16.28 2.81 -13.81
N GLY A 652 16.50 2.56 -12.51
CA GLY A 652 15.50 2.87 -11.48
C GLY A 652 14.34 1.87 -11.43
N LEU A 653 14.59 0.60 -11.74
CA LEU A 653 13.63 -0.47 -11.52
C LEU A 653 13.84 -1.14 -10.15
N TYR A 654 12.76 -1.28 -9.42
CA TYR A 654 12.67 -2.02 -8.17
C TYR A 654 12.09 -3.42 -8.42
N PHE A 655 12.82 -4.46 -8.00
CA PHE A 655 12.36 -5.85 -8.05
C PHE A 655 12.18 -6.38 -6.63
N THR A 656 11.07 -7.07 -6.40
CA THR A 656 10.77 -7.70 -5.12
C THR A 656 10.03 -9.02 -5.33
N ASN A 657 10.20 -9.94 -4.39
CA ASN A 657 9.63 -11.28 -4.45
C ASN A 657 8.80 -11.50 -3.19
N GLN A 658 7.55 -11.91 -3.35
CA GLN A 658 6.67 -12.27 -2.25
C GLN A 658 6.43 -13.77 -2.28
N GLN A 659 7.21 -14.51 -1.49
CA GLN A 659 7.02 -15.94 -1.33
C GLN A 659 5.74 -16.21 -0.54
N GLN A 660 4.93 -17.14 -1.03
CA GLN A 660 3.74 -17.59 -0.33
C GLN A 660 4.12 -18.70 0.65
N PHE A 661 3.71 -18.55 1.91
CA PHE A 661 3.88 -19.57 2.94
C PHE A 661 2.51 -20.18 3.31
N PRO A 662 2.48 -21.41 3.86
CA PRO A 662 1.30 -21.94 4.54
C PRO A 662 0.81 -20.99 5.64
N ASP A 663 -0.45 -21.09 6.03
CA ASP A 663 -1.02 -20.34 7.18
C ASP A 663 -1.87 -21.31 7.98
N PHE A 664 -1.29 -21.89 9.02
CA PHE A 664 -1.96 -22.92 9.80
C PHE A 664 -2.86 -22.27 10.85
N ALA A 665 -4.03 -22.87 11.08
CA ALA A 665 -4.95 -22.37 12.09
C ALA A 665 -5.68 -23.53 12.77
N VAL A 666 -5.92 -23.39 14.06
CA VAL A 666 -6.83 -24.27 14.80
C VAL A 666 -8.20 -23.62 14.81
N THR A 667 -9.18 -24.22 14.13
CA THR A 667 -10.51 -23.63 13.94
C THR A 667 -11.59 -24.26 14.81
N ALA A 668 -11.41 -25.49 15.28
CA ALA A 668 -12.30 -26.13 16.24
C ALA A 668 -11.59 -27.18 17.10
N ILE A 669 -12.13 -27.40 18.31
CA ILE A 669 -11.71 -28.45 19.26
C ILE A 669 -12.96 -29.18 19.73
N GLU A 670 -13.04 -30.49 19.47
CA GLU A 670 -14.18 -31.35 19.84
C GLU A 670 -13.68 -32.57 20.63
N PRO A 671 -13.73 -32.54 21.98
CA PRO A 671 -13.34 -33.68 22.79
C PRO A 671 -14.44 -34.74 22.83
N GLU A 672 -14.05 -36.02 22.96
CA GLU A 672 -14.98 -37.14 23.18
C GLU A 672 -15.82 -36.95 24.46
N THR A 673 -15.24 -36.33 25.48
CA THR A 673 -15.91 -35.98 26.74
C THR A 673 -15.42 -34.64 27.27
N LEU A 674 -16.33 -33.84 27.84
CA LEU A 674 -15.97 -32.63 28.59
C LEU A 674 -15.52 -32.92 30.03
N TYR A 675 -15.80 -34.14 30.52
CA TYR A 675 -15.63 -34.55 31.91
C TYR A 675 -14.82 -35.84 31.97
N PRO A 676 -13.48 -35.77 31.76
CA PRO A 676 -12.64 -36.96 31.77
C PRO A 676 -12.43 -37.51 33.18
N ASP A 677 -12.28 -38.83 33.27
CA ASP A 677 -11.95 -39.51 34.52
C ASP A 677 -10.45 -39.37 34.84
N ALA A 678 -10.09 -39.49 36.11
CA ALA A 678 -8.70 -39.43 36.54
C ALA A 678 -7.87 -40.56 35.92
N GLU A 679 -6.69 -40.22 35.42
CA GLU A 679 -5.74 -41.12 34.75
C GLU A 679 -6.31 -41.77 33.46
N SER A 680 -7.41 -41.24 32.91
CA SER A 680 -7.97 -41.70 31.64
C SER A 680 -7.26 -41.08 30.42
N LEU A 681 -7.37 -41.79 29.30
CA LEU A 681 -7.05 -41.31 27.96
C LEU A 681 -8.37 -41.15 27.20
N PHE A 682 -8.50 -40.05 26.48
CA PHE A 682 -9.65 -39.77 25.61
C PHE A 682 -9.18 -39.07 24.34
N ASP A 683 -9.98 -39.15 23.28
CA ASP A 683 -9.64 -38.53 22.02
C ASP A 683 -10.21 -37.11 21.91
N VAL A 684 -9.44 -36.22 21.29
CA VAL A 684 -9.85 -34.86 20.93
C VAL A 684 -9.70 -34.70 19.43
N THR A 685 -10.82 -34.47 18.74
CA THR A 685 -10.82 -34.12 17.32
C THR A 685 -10.53 -32.64 17.20
N VAL A 686 -9.50 -32.30 16.43
CA VAL A 686 -9.07 -30.93 16.17
C VAL A 686 -9.27 -30.65 14.69
N THR A 687 -9.97 -29.57 14.38
CA THR A 687 -10.11 -29.10 13.00
C THR A 687 -9.01 -28.08 12.74
N LEU A 688 -8.14 -28.41 11.79
CA LEU A 688 -7.10 -27.53 11.27
C LEU A 688 -7.53 -26.93 9.94
N LEU A 689 -7.12 -25.70 9.69
CA LEU A 689 -7.24 -25.06 8.38
C LEU A 689 -5.87 -24.56 7.94
N ASN A 690 -5.57 -24.69 6.66
CA ASN A 690 -4.45 -24.00 6.04
C ASN A 690 -4.99 -22.94 5.08
N SER A 691 -4.80 -21.66 5.39
CA SER A 691 -5.26 -20.53 4.56
C SER A 691 -4.17 -20.02 3.61
N GLY A 692 -2.97 -20.61 3.64
CA GLY A 692 -1.79 -20.24 2.85
C GLY A 692 -1.62 -21.09 1.59
N VAL A 693 -0.40 -21.54 1.30
CA VAL A 693 -0.13 -22.55 0.25
C VAL A 693 -0.18 -23.96 0.82
N ASN A 694 -0.39 -24.96 -0.06
CA ASN A 694 -0.40 -26.36 0.33
C ASN A 694 0.90 -26.70 1.06
N TRP A 695 0.79 -27.45 2.15
CA TRP A 695 1.92 -27.87 2.94
C TRP A 695 2.00 -29.39 3.00
N SER A 696 3.20 -29.92 2.77
CA SER A 696 3.52 -31.35 2.86
C SER A 696 4.83 -31.54 3.63
N GLY A 697 4.75 -32.20 4.78
CA GLY A 697 5.92 -32.54 5.57
C GLY A 697 6.87 -33.53 4.86
N GLU A 698 6.36 -34.35 3.93
CA GLU A 698 7.19 -35.25 3.12
C GLU A 698 8.03 -34.48 2.09
N GLU A 699 7.46 -33.45 1.46
CA GLU A 699 8.16 -32.61 0.47
C GLU A 699 9.21 -31.72 1.12
N GLU A 700 8.90 -31.15 2.30
CA GLU A 700 9.84 -30.32 3.05
C GLU A 700 10.83 -31.14 3.90
N GLY A 701 10.56 -32.43 4.13
CA GLY A 701 11.34 -33.26 5.04
C GLY A 701 11.19 -32.86 6.52
N ILE A 702 10.02 -32.33 6.88
CA ILE A 702 9.70 -31.76 8.20
C ILE A 702 8.49 -32.48 8.80
N GLU A 703 8.57 -32.88 10.07
CA GLU A 703 7.42 -33.39 10.82
C GLU A 703 6.82 -32.26 11.66
N MET A 704 5.62 -31.81 11.33
CA MET A 704 4.92 -30.77 12.09
C MET A 704 4.10 -31.39 13.22
N ALA A 705 4.29 -30.89 14.44
CA ALA A 705 3.56 -31.38 15.61
C ALA A 705 2.27 -30.59 15.85
N LEU A 706 1.23 -31.31 16.29
CA LEU A 706 0.05 -30.77 16.96
C LEU A 706 0.11 -31.22 18.42
N ILE A 707 0.19 -30.28 19.36
CA ILE A 707 0.39 -30.56 20.79
C ILE A 707 -0.80 -30.06 21.59
N ALA A 708 -1.29 -30.94 22.47
CA ALA A 708 -2.26 -30.64 23.52
C ALA A 708 -1.55 -30.46 24.86
N SER A 709 -1.86 -29.39 25.60
CA SER A 709 -1.29 -29.14 26.93
C SER A 709 -2.31 -28.55 27.90
N TRP A 710 -2.18 -28.92 29.18
CA TRP A 710 -3.03 -28.43 30.27
C TRP A 710 -2.48 -27.15 30.89
N ASP A 711 -3.37 -26.21 31.18
CA ASP A 711 -3.16 -25.00 31.99
C ASP A 711 -2.00 -24.11 31.49
N GLY A 712 -1.73 -24.17 30.19
CA GLY A 712 -0.76 -23.33 29.50
C GLY A 712 -0.48 -23.82 28.08
N PRO A 713 0.04 -22.95 27.21
CA PRO A 713 0.42 -23.33 25.85
C PRO A 713 1.58 -24.34 25.83
N ALA A 714 1.81 -24.96 24.68
CA ALA A 714 2.91 -25.90 24.50
C ALA A 714 4.26 -25.30 24.93
N GLY A 715 5.03 -26.04 25.72
CA GLY A 715 6.30 -25.58 26.32
C GLY A 715 6.16 -24.84 27.66
N VAL A 716 4.96 -24.41 28.03
CA VAL A 716 4.65 -23.79 29.33
C VAL A 716 3.76 -24.71 30.19
N GLY A 717 2.66 -25.19 29.61
CA GLY A 717 1.72 -26.12 30.26
C GLY A 717 2.22 -27.57 30.27
N GLU A 718 1.55 -28.43 31.03
CA GLU A 718 1.87 -29.87 31.06
C GLU A 718 1.38 -30.53 29.78
N THR A 719 2.27 -31.22 29.05
CA THR A 719 1.91 -31.89 27.79
C THR A 719 0.94 -33.04 28.06
N ALA A 720 -0.23 -32.96 27.44
CA ALA A 720 -1.32 -33.91 27.59
C ALA A 720 -1.40 -34.91 26.42
N GLY A 721 -0.94 -34.51 25.24
CA GLY A 721 -0.95 -35.35 24.04
C GLY A 721 -0.23 -34.70 22.88
N SER A 722 0.18 -35.48 21.90
CA SER A 722 0.79 -34.96 20.67
C SER A 722 0.57 -35.91 19.49
N THR A 723 0.42 -35.36 18.30
CA THR A 723 0.40 -36.11 17.04
C THR A 723 1.17 -35.35 15.96
N ILE A 724 1.47 -36.04 14.85
CA ILE A 724 2.15 -35.46 13.70
C ILE A 724 1.12 -35.17 12.61
N VAL A 725 1.18 -33.96 12.07
CA VAL A 725 0.44 -33.54 10.89
C VAL A 725 1.37 -33.71 9.69
N SER A 726 1.00 -34.56 8.72
CA SER A 726 1.85 -34.87 7.57
C SER A 726 1.58 -33.98 6.36
N GLN A 727 0.36 -33.46 6.22
CA GLN A 727 -0.04 -32.61 5.12
C GLN A 727 -1.23 -31.74 5.53
N LEU A 728 -1.28 -30.52 5.01
CA LEU A 728 -2.45 -29.64 5.09
C LEU A 728 -2.65 -28.96 3.74
N LEU A 729 -3.75 -29.31 3.08
CA LEU A 729 -4.16 -28.69 1.83
C LEU A 729 -4.82 -27.34 2.10
N THR A 730 -4.60 -26.40 1.20
CA THR A 730 -5.15 -25.05 1.32
C THR A 730 -6.67 -25.07 1.28
N GLY A 731 -7.32 -24.29 2.14
CA GLY A 731 -8.75 -24.03 2.12
C GLY A 731 -9.63 -25.22 2.52
N GLN A 732 -9.01 -26.39 2.73
CA GLN A 732 -9.71 -27.61 3.14
C GLN A 732 -9.52 -27.84 4.64
N PRO A 733 -10.61 -27.88 5.42
CA PRO A 733 -10.53 -28.30 6.82
C PRO A 733 -10.00 -29.73 6.92
N ALA A 734 -9.03 -29.94 7.79
CA ALA A 734 -8.45 -31.24 8.09
C ALA A 734 -8.75 -31.62 9.54
N GLU A 735 -9.41 -32.76 9.74
CA GLU A 735 -9.66 -33.30 11.08
C GLU A 735 -8.48 -34.17 11.53
N VAL A 736 -7.90 -33.83 12.67
CA VAL A 736 -6.78 -34.54 13.28
C VAL A 736 -7.17 -34.97 14.69
N VAL A 737 -7.00 -36.25 15.00
CA VAL A 737 -7.29 -36.78 16.33
C VAL A 737 -6.02 -36.79 17.17
N VAL A 738 -6.11 -36.22 18.38
CA VAL A 738 -5.07 -36.26 19.40
C VAL A 738 -5.60 -37.05 20.60
N SER A 739 -4.89 -38.11 20.99
CA SER A 739 -5.18 -38.79 22.26
C SER A 739 -4.56 -38.01 23.42
N VAL A 740 -5.40 -37.61 24.36
CA VAL A 740 -5.08 -36.68 25.46
C VAL A 740 -5.21 -37.41 26.80
N THR A 741 -4.22 -37.26 27.68
CA THR A 741 -4.30 -37.71 29.08
C THR A 741 -5.07 -36.71 29.92
N SER A 742 -5.97 -37.17 30.80
CA SER A 742 -6.70 -36.35 31.77
C SER A 742 -5.80 -35.39 32.59
N PRO A 743 -6.31 -34.20 32.98
CA PRO A 743 -5.53 -33.23 33.74
C PRO A 743 -5.27 -33.68 35.19
N PRO A 744 -4.30 -33.06 35.88
CA PRO A 744 -4.10 -33.27 37.30
C PRO A 744 -5.33 -32.83 38.10
N ASN A 745 -6.04 -33.79 38.72
CA ASN A 745 -7.30 -33.58 39.45
C ASN A 745 -8.47 -33.07 38.57
N PRO A 746 -9.10 -33.95 37.76
CA PRO A 746 -10.15 -33.57 36.81
C PRO A 746 -11.48 -33.14 37.46
N ASP A 747 -11.57 -33.17 38.80
CA ASP A 747 -12.71 -32.62 39.55
C ASP A 747 -12.70 -31.07 39.53
N LEU A 748 -11.58 -30.46 39.16
CA LEU A 748 -11.46 -29.01 38.94
C LEU A 748 -11.50 -28.68 37.45
N GLN A 749 -11.88 -27.44 37.14
CA GLN A 749 -11.89 -26.94 35.78
C GLN A 749 -10.46 -26.64 35.31
N HIS A 750 -10.14 -27.03 34.08
CA HIS A 750 -8.84 -26.86 33.45
C HIS A 750 -8.98 -26.33 32.02
N ASP A 751 -7.93 -25.67 31.54
CA ASP A 751 -7.87 -25.20 30.16
C ASP A 751 -7.00 -26.14 29.32
N LEU A 752 -7.59 -26.71 28.26
CA LEU A 752 -6.88 -27.47 27.24
C LEU A 752 -6.42 -26.53 26.12
N TYR A 753 -5.11 -26.36 25.99
CA TYR A 753 -4.49 -25.62 24.91
C TYR A 753 -4.13 -26.58 23.78
N ILE A 754 -4.66 -26.33 22.58
CA ILE A 754 -4.28 -27.04 21.37
C ILE A 754 -3.44 -26.09 20.52
N THR A 755 -2.21 -26.49 20.18
CA THR A 755 -1.28 -25.68 19.39
C THR A 755 -0.72 -26.49 18.23
N VAL A 756 -0.91 -26.03 16.99
CA VAL A 756 -0.26 -26.55 15.79
C VAL A 756 1.06 -25.81 15.53
N ASN A 757 2.05 -26.50 14.96
CA ASN A 757 3.39 -25.97 14.69
C ASN A 757 4.06 -25.22 15.87
N PRO A 758 4.04 -25.73 17.11
CA PRO A 758 4.48 -24.98 18.29
C PRO A 758 5.98 -24.64 18.31
N LEU A 759 6.80 -25.38 17.53
CA LEU A 759 8.23 -25.15 17.39
C LEU A 759 8.58 -24.29 16.17
N LEU A 760 7.58 -23.86 15.38
CA LEU A 760 7.76 -23.13 14.13
C LEU A 760 8.75 -23.82 13.18
N THR A 761 8.64 -25.15 13.10
CA THR A 761 9.52 -25.97 12.25
C THR A 761 9.15 -25.82 10.79
N ALA A 762 7.86 -25.67 10.49
CA ALA A 762 7.38 -25.26 9.17
C ALA A 762 7.27 -23.72 9.13
N ALA A 763 7.72 -23.09 8.05
CA ALA A 763 7.53 -21.67 7.85
C ALA A 763 6.06 -21.38 7.50
N GLU A 764 5.50 -20.30 8.03
CA GLU A 764 4.09 -19.95 7.86
C GLU A 764 3.86 -18.44 7.92
N GLN A 765 2.68 -17.98 7.47
CA GLN A 765 2.33 -16.55 7.37
C GLN A 765 1.87 -15.95 8.71
N ASN A 766 1.12 -16.67 9.53
CA ASN A 766 0.51 -16.13 10.74
C ASN A 766 0.58 -17.13 11.89
N VAL A 767 1.43 -16.86 12.87
CA VAL A 767 1.60 -17.77 14.03
C VAL A 767 0.56 -17.56 15.13
N SER A 768 -0.29 -16.52 15.03
CA SER A 768 -1.19 -16.12 16.12
C SER A 768 -2.48 -16.93 16.20
N ASN A 769 -2.92 -17.49 15.07
CA ASN A 769 -4.10 -18.35 14.89
C ASN A 769 -3.78 -19.85 15.05
N ASN A 770 -2.51 -20.21 15.30
CA ASN A 770 -2.07 -21.58 15.54
C ASN A 770 -2.60 -22.23 16.83
N ARG A 771 -3.35 -21.49 17.64
CA ARG A 771 -3.75 -21.91 18.98
C ARG A 771 -5.19 -21.61 19.28
N MET A 772 -5.86 -22.61 19.85
CA MET A 772 -7.19 -22.47 20.43
C MET A 772 -7.21 -23.08 21.83
N VAL A 773 -8.07 -22.55 22.69
CA VAL A 773 -8.22 -22.98 24.09
C VAL A 773 -9.64 -23.46 24.32
N LEU A 774 -9.77 -24.62 24.97
CA LEU A 774 -11.05 -25.16 25.41
C LEU A 774 -11.00 -25.38 26.93
N THR A 775 -11.89 -24.71 27.66
CA THR A 775 -12.07 -24.96 29.08
C THR A 775 -12.93 -26.21 29.28
N MET A 776 -12.40 -27.21 29.98
CA MET A 776 -13.07 -28.50 30.25
C MET A 776 -12.69 -29.06 31.62
N ALA A 777 -13.02 -30.32 31.88
CA ALA A 777 -12.96 -30.94 33.20
C ALA A 777 -13.87 -30.23 34.22
N GLY A 778 -13.73 -30.58 35.50
CA GLY A 778 -14.63 -30.15 36.55
C GLY A 778 -15.82 -31.09 36.71
N MET A 779 -16.81 -30.60 37.45
CA MET A 779 -18.02 -31.34 37.76
C MET A 779 -19.20 -30.86 36.90
N PRO A 780 -20.01 -31.77 36.34
CA PRO A 780 -21.16 -31.40 35.54
C PRO A 780 -22.21 -30.64 36.36
N THR A 781 -22.67 -29.51 35.82
CA THR A 781 -23.68 -28.65 36.45
C THR A 781 -25.08 -29.27 36.36
N PRO A 782 -25.85 -29.32 37.46
CA PRO A 782 -27.25 -29.75 37.43
C PRO A 782 -28.11 -28.91 36.48
N GLN A 783 -28.98 -29.57 35.71
CA GLN A 783 -29.88 -28.92 34.74
C GLN A 783 -31.35 -29.06 35.19
N ASN A 784 -32.22 -28.23 34.60
CA ASN A 784 -33.68 -28.29 34.80
C ASN A 784 -34.12 -28.19 36.26
N LEU A 785 -33.46 -27.31 37.04
CA LEU A 785 -33.88 -26.99 38.40
C LEU A 785 -35.32 -26.44 38.38
N SER A 786 -36.19 -27.01 39.22
CA SER A 786 -37.58 -26.59 39.37
C SER A 786 -37.99 -26.60 40.84
N GLY A 787 -38.96 -25.74 41.17
CA GLY A 787 -39.34 -25.46 42.55
C GLY A 787 -40.85 -25.40 42.70
N MET A 788 -41.37 -26.07 43.73
CA MET A 788 -42.80 -26.14 44.03
C MET A 788 -43.07 -25.79 45.49
N THR A 789 -44.20 -25.12 45.70
CA THR A 789 -44.76 -24.83 47.03
C THR A 789 -46.23 -25.21 47.06
N LYS A 790 -46.72 -25.67 48.21
CA LYS A 790 -48.14 -25.93 48.43
C LYS A 790 -48.74 -24.71 49.12
N GLN A 791 -49.87 -24.20 48.60
CA GLN A 791 -50.58 -23.08 49.23
C GLN A 791 -50.86 -23.38 50.72
N GLY A 792 -50.47 -22.44 51.59
CA GLY A 792 -50.57 -22.62 53.04
C GLY A 792 -49.41 -23.35 53.70
N SER A 793 -48.39 -23.73 52.95
CA SER A 793 -47.15 -24.32 53.45
C SER A 793 -45.97 -23.39 53.12
N SER A 794 -45.08 -23.22 54.08
CA SER A 794 -43.83 -22.50 53.86
C SER A 794 -42.72 -23.41 53.28
N LEU A 795 -43.03 -24.67 53.00
CA LEU A 795 -42.08 -25.63 52.45
C LEU A 795 -41.85 -25.39 50.96
N VAL A 796 -40.59 -25.33 50.56
CA VAL A 796 -40.17 -25.27 49.16
C VAL A 796 -39.54 -26.61 48.79
N TYR A 797 -40.14 -27.32 47.84
CA TYR A 797 -39.59 -28.54 47.28
C TYR A 797 -38.86 -28.21 45.98
N LEU A 798 -37.57 -28.49 45.92
CA LEU A 798 -36.70 -28.32 44.77
C LEU A 798 -36.41 -29.69 44.15
N THR A 799 -36.34 -29.75 42.83
CA THR A 799 -36.00 -30.96 42.07
C THR A 799 -35.30 -30.58 40.77
N TRP A 800 -34.38 -31.42 40.32
CA TRP A 800 -33.58 -31.22 39.10
C TRP A 800 -33.31 -32.57 38.43
N ASP A 801 -32.68 -32.56 37.26
CA ASP A 801 -32.32 -33.81 36.58
C ASP A 801 -31.14 -34.48 37.28
N ALA A 802 -31.19 -35.80 37.41
CA ALA A 802 -30.06 -36.55 37.95
C ALA A 802 -28.87 -36.44 36.98
N VAL A 803 -27.71 -36.06 37.52
CA VAL A 803 -26.46 -35.98 36.76
C VAL A 803 -25.85 -37.36 36.67
N ASP A 804 -25.68 -37.86 35.45
CA ASP A 804 -25.10 -39.18 35.15
C ASP A 804 -23.57 -39.10 35.06
N ASP A 805 -22.93 -38.87 36.22
CA ASP A 805 -21.48 -38.87 36.39
C ASP A 805 -21.15 -39.63 37.68
N HIS A 806 -20.30 -40.65 37.57
CA HIS A 806 -20.01 -41.55 38.68
C HIS A 806 -19.21 -40.89 39.83
N ARG A 807 -18.63 -39.71 39.59
CA ARG A 807 -17.90 -38.91 40.59
C ARG A 807 -18.82 -38.10 41.49
N VAL A 808 -20.10 -37.96 41.12
CA VAL A 808 -21.09 -37.18 41.89
C VAL A 808 -21.50 -37.95 43.14
N SER A 809 -21.13 -37.42 44.31
CA SER A 809 -21.51 -37.96 45.62
C SER A 809 -22.80 -37.34 46.17
N GLY A 810 -23.21 -36.20 45.63
CA GLY A 810 -24.45 -35.54 45.99
C GLY A 810 -24.55 -34.13 45.40
N TYR A 811 -25.53 -33.38 45.91
CA TYR A 811 -25.84 -32.03 45.45
C TYR A 811 -25.83 -31.05 46.62
N ARG A 812 -25.29 -29.85 46.41
CA ARG A 812 -25.37 -28.76 47.39
C ARG A 812 -26.36 -27.71 46.93
N ILE A 813 -27.23 -27.30 47.85
CA ILE A 813 -28.34 -26.41 47.57
C ILE A 813 -28.00 -25.05 48.14
N TYR A 814 -28.12 -24.04 47.30
CA TYR A 814 -27.88 -22.65 47.63
C TYR A 814 -29.17 -21.85 47.60
N GLN A 815 -29.27 -20.88 48.50
CA GLN A 815 -30.30 -19.86 48.51
C GLN A 815 -29.62 -18.50 48.48
N GLN A 816 -30.13 -17.58 47.66
CA GLN A 816 -29.61 -16.22 47.65
C GLN A 816 -30.14 -15.44 48.86
N ILE A 817 -29.23 -14.94 49.70
CA ILE A 817 -29.51 -14.11 50.88
C ILE A 817 -28.68 -12.84 50.73
N GLU A 818 -29.32 -11.67 50.77
CA GLU A 818 -28.64 -10.36 50.60
C GLU A 818 -27.79 -10.24 49.33
N GLY A 819 -28.13 -10.98 48.28
CA GLY A 819 -27.43 -10.97 46.98
C GLY A 819 -26.36 -12.05 46.84
N GLU A 820 -25.99 -12.76 47.91
CA GLU A 820 -25.01 -13.85 47.86
C GLU A 820 -25.67 -15.23 47.98
N TYR A 821 -25.17 -16.21 47.23
CA TYR A 821 -25.61 -17.60 47.36
C TYR A 821 -24.98 -18.24 48.59
N VAL A 822 -25.82 -18.56 49.57
CA VAL A 822 -25.41 -19.23 50.82
C VAL A 822 -25.89 -20.67 50.77
N PRO A 823 -25.05 -21.66 51.13
CA PRO A 823 -25.47 -23.06 51.16
C PRO A 823 -26.48 -23.28 52.30
N ILE A 824 -27.64 -23.84 51.97
CA ILE A 824 -28.72 -24.13 52.94
C ILE A 824 -28.86 -25.62 53.26
N GLY A 825 -28.21 -26.48 52.49
CA GLY A 825 -28.22 -27.92 52.73
C GLY A 825 -27.56 -28.71 51.60
N ASN A 826 -27.57 -30.03 51.76
CA ASN A 826 -27.16 -30.98 50.73
C ASN A 826 -28.24 -32.06 50.55
N SER A 827 -28.19 -32.75 49.41
CA SER A 827 -29.04 -33.90 49.12
C SER A 827 -28.24 -34.99 48.39
N PRO A 828 -28.36 -36.27 48.79
CA PRO A 828 -27.78 -37.38 48.04
C PRO A 828 -28.62 -37.77 46.80
N THR A 829 -29.80 -37.15 46.63
CA THR A 829 -30.72 -37.41 45.52
C THR A 829 -31.04 -36.10 44.79
N ASN A 830 -31.65 -36.18 43.61
CA ASN A 830 -31.99 -35.04 42.76
C ASN A 830 -33.20 -34.21 43.23
N GLY A 831 -33.35 -34.05 44.56
CA GLY A 831 -34.40 -33.24 45.16
C GLY A 831 -34.10 -32.84 46.60
N PHE A 832 -34.66 -31.71 47.03
CA PHE A 832 -34.42 -31.11 48.35
C PHE A 832 -35.67 -30.42 48.88
N LEU A 833 -35.90 -30.49 50.19
CA LEU A 833 -37.03 -29.81 50.85
C LEU A 833 -36.49 -28.74 51.79
N ASN A 834 -36.72 -27.48 51.46
CA ASN A 834 -36.36 -26.35 52.32
C ASN A 834 -37.46 -26.08 53.35
N PHE A 835 -37.08 -26.10 54.64
CA PHE A 835 -37.96 -25.83 55.79
C PHE A 835 -37.83 -24.40 56.34
N THR A 836 -36.85 -23.62 55.87
CA THR A 836 -36.52 -22.30 56.44
C THR A 836 -37.17 -21.15 55.68
N ALA A 837 -37.79 -21.41 54.52
CA ALA A 837 -38.47 -20.37 53.75
C ALA A 837 -39.66 -19.78 54.53
N LEU A 838 -39.87 -18.47 54.38
CA LEU A 838 -40.96 -17.72 55.02
C LEU A 838 -42.05 -17.39 54.00
N PHE A 839 -43.29 -17.22 54.47
CA PHE A 839 -44.40 -16.83 53.60
C PHE A 839 -44.17 -15.42 53.05
N GLY A 840 -44.42 -15.25 51.74
CA GLY A 840 -44.27 -13.97 51.04
C GLY A 840 -42.84 -13.64 50.59
N ASP A 841 -41.83 -14.32 51.14
CA ASP A 841 -40.45 -14.11 50.73
C ASP A 841 -40.15 -14.82 49.40
N THR A 842 -39.57 -14.06 48.47
CA THR A 842 -39.23 -14.52 47.13
C THR A 842 -37.73 -14.78 47.09
N ASN A 843 -37.35 -16.05 47.04
CA ASN A 843 -35.96 -16.47 47.19
C ASN A 843 -35.47 -17.19 45.94
N PRO A 844 -34.32 -16.76 45.37
CA PRO A 844 -33.60 -17.50 44.35
C PRO A 844 -32.88 -18.72 44.93
N TYR A 845 -32.91 -19.83 44.20
CA TYR A 845 -32.26 -21.09 44.52
C TYR A 845 -31.42 -21.58 43.36
N ALA A 846 -30.27 -22.17 43.67
CA ALA A 846 -29.38 -22.81 42.72
C ALA A 846 -28.79 -24.08 43.32
N VAL A 847 -28.30 -24.99 42.49
CA VAL A 847 -27.78 -26.28 42.92
C VAL A 847 -26.44 -26.56 42.24
N THR A 848 -25.49 -27.14 42.96
CA THR A 848 -24.24 -27.69 42.44
C THR A 848 -24.22 -29.21 42.64
N THR A 849 -23.46 -29.94 41.82
CA THR A 849 -22.99 -31.28 42.20
C THR A 849 -21.75 -31.16 43.08
N PHE A 850 -21.45 -32.18 43.89
CA PHE A 850 -20.18 -32.27 44.59
C PHE A 850 -19.62 -33.70 44.64
N THR A 851 -18.30 -33.83 44.71
CA THR A 851 -17.56 -35.10 44.84
C THR A 851 -17.27 -35.46 46.31
N ASP A 852 -16.79 -36.69 46.56
CA ASP A 852 -16.33 -37.10 47.90
C ASP A 852 -15.17 -36.23 48.44
N SER A 853 -14.38 -35.61 47.55
CA SER A 853 -13.31 -34.67 47.92
C SER A 853 -13.83 -33.27 48.25
N GLY A 854 -15.11 -32.98 47.93
CA GLY A 854 -15.78 -31.72 48.19
C GLY A 854 -15.64 -30.68 47.07
N ALA A 855 -15.10 -31.06 45.90
CA ALA A 855 -15.13 -30.21 44.71
C ALA A 855 -16.57 -30.04 44.23
N GLU A 856 -16.94 -28.84 43.77
CA GLU A 856 -18.31 -28.53 43.35
C GLU A 856 -18.36 -28.07 41.89
N SER A 857 -19.45 -28.37 41.19
CA SER A 857 -19.74 -27.78 39.89
C SER A 857 -20.02 -26.27 40.01
N PRO A 858 -20.02 -25.54 38.89
CA PRO A 858 -20.72 -24.25 38.82
C PRO A 858 -22.18 -24.37 39.28
N LEU A 859 -22.76 -23.24 39.70
CA LEU A 859 -24.17 -23.15 40.07
C LEU A 859 -25.06 -23.43 38.85
N SER A 860 -26.14 -24.18 39.05
CA SER A 860 -27.21 -24.33 38.06
C SER A 860 -27.84 -22.98 37.72
N GLU A 861 -28.60 -22.94 36.62
CA GLU A 861 -29.53 -21.83 36.39
C GLU A 861 -30.47 -21.70 37.60
N ALA A 862 -30.60 -20.47 38.09
CA ALA A 862 -31.31 -20.21 39.33
C ALA A 862 -32.82 -20.10 39.09
N ILE A 863 -33.60 -20.60 40.04
CA ILE A 863 -35.05 -20.43 40.04
C ILE A 863 -35.50 -19.61 41.22
N THR A 864 -36.62 -18.91 41.07
CA THR A 864 -37.22 -18.13 42.14
C THR A 864 -38.51 -18.79 42.62
N VAL A 865 -38.64 -18.97 43.94
CA VAL A 865 -39.84 -19.56 44.56
C VAL A 865 -40.38 -18.66 45.67
N THR A 866 -41.70 -18.45 45.67
CA THR A 866 -42.40 -17.65 46.68
C THR A 866 -43.50 -18.47 47.38
N PRO A 867 -43.31 -18.89 48.65
CA PRO A 867 -44.34 -19.58 49.42
C PRO A 867 -45.55 -18.68 49.72
N GLN A 868 -46.76 -19.12 49.38
CA GLN A 868 -47.99 -18.34 49.54
C GLN A 868 -48.81 -18.79 50.76
N PRO A 869 -49.26 -17.87 51.64
CA PRO A 869 -50.13 -18.22 52.76
C PRO A 869 -51.55 -18.60 52.28
N VAL A 870 -52.34 -19.29 53.15
CA VAL A 870 -53.78 -19.47 52.90
C VAL A 870 -54.49 -18.15 53.22
N GLY A 871 -55.01 -17.47 52.21
CA GLY A 871 -55.92 -16.35 52.41
C GLY A 871 -57.28 -16.85 52.89
N VAL A 872 -57.60 -16.67 54.18
CA VAL A 872 -58.96 -16.86 54.70
C VAL A 872 -59.72 -15.55 54.56
N TRP A 873 -60.61 -15.47 53.58
CA TRP A 873 -61.54 -14.34 53.45
C TRP A 873 -62.69 -14.50 54.45
N ILE A 874 -62.66 -13.71 55.52
CA ILE A 874 -63.81 -13.58 56.44
C ILE A 874 -64.59 -12.33 56.00
N PRO A 875 -65.80 -12.46 55.42
CA PRO A 875 -66.61 -11.30 55.09
C PRO A 875 -67.14 -10.66 56.37
N PHE A 876 -66.67 -9.45 56.70
CA PHE A 876 -67.32 -8.61 57.69
C PHE A 876 -68.59 -8.00 57.07
N ILE A 877 -69.76 -8.50 57.46
CA ILE A 877 -71.02 -7.78 57.27
C ILE A 877 -71.06 -6.71 58.38
N ALA A 878 -70.73 -5.47 58.03
CA ALA A 878 -71.00 -4.32 58.88
C ALA A 878 -72.47 -3.93 58.74
N ASN A 879 -73.21 -3.94 59.85
CA ASN A 879 -74.52 -3.31 59.99
C ASN A 879 -74.37 -1.80 60.20
#